data_AF-A0A075K1G5-F1
#
_entry.id   AF-A0A075K1G5-F1
#
_cell.length_a   1.000
_cell.length_b   1.000
_cell.length_c   1.000
_cell.angle_alpha   90.00
_cell.angle_beta   90.00
_cell.angle_gamma   90.00
#
_symmetry.space_group_name_H-M   'P 1'
#
loop_
_entity.id
_entity.type
_entity.pdbx_description
1 polymer ?
#
loop_
_entity_poly.entity_id
_entity_poly.type
_entity_poly.pdbx_seq_one_letter_code
_entity_poly.pdbx_strand_id
1 'polypeptide(L)'
;MSRVPAVVSAPALRSRLSRLALGVTLALAAGGAMAQQSYADNVPPPQDAKYPGTVTLHVDASDTVQGIFRVRETIPAKAGALTLLYPQWIPGDHSPTGPINMLAGLKLSANGKPLAWKRDKYNVYAFHVDVPEGVSSIDAEFQYLSGRSESEGYDITDRMMDMEWSKVSLYPAGYYTRGITYAPSMTLPHGWQLGTALETASTSGDTVTFKPVTFNNLVDSPVYAGQYFKRVDLNPGGDAPVYMDLVADAPKYLEMTPEQLKVHRALVTQAVKLFGSHHYDHYDFLFSLSDVMGGNGTEHHQSSEDGLESDYFTNWTGAAPGRDLLPHEYVHSWNGKFRRPADLWTPNFNVPMGNSLLWVYEGQTQYWGYVLTARSGLWSAQQFRDALAMTAANYERNRVGFQWRTLEDTTNDPIVARRSSLPFRSWQMSEEYYSGGQMMWLEVDGKLRSLTHGKKSLDDFARDFFGVDNGSYVTKTYTFDDVVATLNGVAPYDWAKFLHEHVGALNPPLQDGLAATGWKLVYTDKESDFEAQYNGRQEPSRHLYNFAWSIGLTMNDKGEVNDVRWGGPAFKAGVTTGATLVAVNGQDYSKDVLKDAIAAAKTGKAPIQLLMKYQGGIRTVSIDYHDGLQYPHLVRVEGTPDYLSEIIAPRK
;
A
#
# COMPACT_ATOMS: atom_id res chain seq x y z
N MET A 1 2.16 -23.70 80.79
CA MET A 1 2.91 -24.86 81.33
C MET A 1 2.45 -26.11 80.62
N SER A 2 3.40 -26.93 80.14
CA SER A 2 3.33 -28.38 79.90
C SER A 2 2.29 -28.92 78.90
N ARG A 3 2.70 -29.46 77.75
CA ARG A 3 3.39 -30.75 77.45
C ARG A 3 2.38 -31.85 77.04
N VAL A 4 2.72 -32.46 75.90
CA VAL A 4 2.24 -33.67 75.20
C VAL A 4 2.18 -34.92 76.12
N PRO A 5 1.29 -35.92 75.89
CA PRO A 5 1.57 -37.19 75.14
C PRO A 5 0.36 -37.66 74.27
N ALA A 6 0.48 -38.26 73.07
CA ALA A 6 1.08 -39.52 72.58
C ALA A 6 0.22 -40.80 72.74
N VAL A 7 -0.28 -41.28 71.58
CA VAL A 7 -0.43 -42.67 71.05
C VAL A 7 -1.02 -43.79 71.92
N VAL A 8 -2.08 -44.44 71.41
CA VAL A 8 -2.35 -45.89 71.58
C VAL A 8 -2.89 -46.50 70.27
N SER A 9 -2.43 -47.72 70.01
CA SER A 9 -2.57 -48.62 68.87
C SER A 9 -3.74 -49.63 69.00
N ALA A 10 -4.26 -50.16 67.88
CA ALA A 10 -4.77 -51.55 67.77
C ALA A 10 -5.22 -51.94 66.34
N PRO A 11 -5.30 -53.26 65.99
CA PRO A 11 -5.03 -53.77 64.64
C PRO A 11 -6.16 -54.60 63.95
N ALA A 12 -5.82 -55.10 62.74
CA ALA A 12 -6.23 -56.36 62.10
C ALA A 12 -7.55 -56.49 61.28
N LEU A 13 -7.37 -56.37 59.95
CA LEU A 13 -7.80 -57.22 58.82
C LEU A 13 -8.96 -58.26 58.89
N ARG A 14 -9.74 -58.24 57.79
CA ARG A 14 -10.57 -59.27 57.10
C ARG A 14 -12.07 -59.35 57.49
N SER A 15 -12.97 -59.05 56.54
CA SER A 15 -13.42 -59.98 55.48
C SER A 15 -14.47 -59.30 54.57
N ARG A 16 -14.66 -59.87 53.37
CA ARG A 16 -15.43 -59.38 52.22
C ARG A 16 -16.95 -59.59 52.36
N LEU A 17 -17.75 -58.76 51.69
CA LEU A 17 -18.98 -59.10 50.91
C LEU A 17 -19.52 -57.75 50.34
N SER A 18 -19.35 -57.42 49.07
CA SER A 18 -20.11 -57.86 47.88
C SER A 18 -21.25 -56.89 47.47
N ARG A 19 -20.97 -56.15 46.38
CA ARG A 19 -21.87 -55.85 45.25
C ARG A 19 -23.25 -55.24 45.55
N LEU A 20 -23.37 -53.90 45.48
CA LEU A 20 -24.48 -53.18 44.83
C LEU A 20 -24.22 -51.66 44.81
N ALA A 21 -23.31 -51.16 43.94
CA ALA A 21 -23.13 -49.70 43.75
C ALA A 21 -22.40 -49.37 42.42
N LEU A 22 -22.65 -50.12 41.36
CA LEU A 22 -22.10 -49.84 40.02
C LEU A 22 -23.26 -49.87 39.03
N GLY A 23 -23.96 -48.75 38.86
CA GLY A 23 -25.12 -48.72 37.97
C GLY A 23 -25.74 -47.38 37.62
N VAL A 24 -25.36 -46.26 38.25
CA VAL A 24 -26.00 -44.96 37.96
C VAL A 24 -25.01 -43.81 37.70
N THR A 25 -23.71 -44.00 37.91
CA THR A 25 -22.69 -42.94 37.68
C THR A 25 -22.05 -42.94 36.27
N LEU A 26 -22.49 -43.81 35.36
CA LEU A 26 -22.02 -43.83 33.96
C LEU A 26 -23.04 -43.26 32.95
N ALA A 27 -24.21 -42.81 33.40
CA ALA A 27 -25.26 -42.27 32.52
C ALA A 27 -25.33 -40.73 32.47
N LEU A 28 -24.51 -40.02 33.24
CA LEU A 28 -24.47 -38.54 33.25
C LEU A 28 -23.12 -37.95 32.76
N ALA A 29 -22.18 -38.80 32.33
CA ALA A 29 -20.98 -38.38 31.61
C ALA A 29 -21.12 -38.47 30.08
N ALA A 30 -22.33 -38.75 29.58
CA ALA A 30 -22.74 -38.46 28.21
C ALA A 30 -23.38 -37.06 28.14
N GLY A 31 -22.77 -36.09 28.83
CA GLY A 31 -23.02 -34.69 28.55
C GLY A 31 -22.53 -34.45 27.12
N GLY A 32 -23.47 -34.26 26.20
CA GLY A 32 -23.19 -34.12 24.79
C GLY A 32 -22.02 -33.17 24.57
N ALA A 33 -20.91 -33.72 24.09
CA ALA A 33 -20.06 -32.98 23.19
C ALA A 33 -20.95 -32.66 21.99
N MET A 34 -21.68 -31.54 22.06
CA MET A 34 -22.05 -30.79 20.87
C MET A 34 -20.70 -30.56 20.19
N ALA A 35 -20.35 -31.43 19.24
CA ALA A 35 -19.26 -31.15 18.32
C ALA A 35 -19.63 -29.80 17.73
N GLN A 36 -18.94 -28.75 18.18
CA GLN A 36 -19.05 -27.44 17.60
C GLN A 36 -18.56 -27.65 16.17
N GLN A 37 -19.49 -27.87 15.24
CA GLN A 37 -19.19 -28.13 13.86
C GLN A 37 -18.39 -26.91 13.40
N SER A 38 -17.08 -27.08 13.28
CA SER A 38 -16.20 -25.99 12.90
C SER A 38 -16.62 -25.57 11.51
N TYR A 39 -17.18 -24.37 11.40
CA TYR A 39 -17.46 -23.74 10.11
C TYR A 39 -16.11 -23.35 9.50
N ALA A 40 -15.47 -24.31 8.83
CA ALA A 40 -14.24 -24.12 8.07
C ALA A 40 -14.57 -24.24 6.58
N ASP A 41 -13.78 -23.55 5.75
CA ASP A 41 -13.80 -23.82 4.32
C ASP A 41 -13.27 -25.24 4.01
N ASN A 42 -13.54 -25.74 2.81
CA ASN A 42 -13.04 -27.03 2.35
C ASN A 42 -11.95 -26.82 1.29
N VAL A 43 -11.01 -25.90 1.56
CA VAL A 43 -9.91 -25.58 0.65
C VAL A 43 -8.66 -26.37 1.05
N PRO A 44 -8.06 -27.17 0.15
CA PRO A 44 -6.81 -27.86 0.44
C PRO A 44 -5.70 -26.86 0.83
N PRO A 45 -5.00 -27.06 1.95
CA PRO A 45 -3.92 -26.16 2.36
C PRO A 45 -2.78 -26.22 1.33
N PRO A 46 -2.12 -25.08 1.04
CA PRO A 46 -1.06 -25.04 0.06
C PRO A 46 0.14 -25.86 0.50
N GLN A 47 0.74 -26.61 -0.42
CA GLN A 47 1.95 -27.39 -0.21
C GLN A 47 3.05 -26.92 -1.16
N ASP A 48 4.29 -26.97 -0.70
CA ASP A 48 5.46 -26.64 -1.52
C ASP A 48 5.80 -27.82 -2.45
N ALA A 49 4.94 -28.01 -3.44
CA ALA A 49 5.02 -29.06 -4.43
C ALA A 49 4.83 -28.47 -5.83
N LYS A 50 5.43 -29.09 -6.83
CA LYS A 50 5.22 -28.70 -8.23
C LYS A 50 3.84 -29.15 -8.70
N TYR A 51 3.09 -28.23 -9.31
CA TYR A 51 1.84 -28.54 -9.97
C TYR A 51 2.08 -29.42 -11.21
N PRO A 52 1.28 -30.48 -11.46
CA PRO A 52 1.46 -31.31 -12.64
C PRO A 52 1.05 -30.56 -13.92
N GLY A 53 2.03 -30.18 -14.73
CA GLY A 53 1.83 -29.55 -16.03
C GLY A 53 1.88 -28.02 -15.99
N THR A 54 1.47 -27.39 -17.09
CA THR A 54 1.46 -25.94 -17.28
C THR A 54 0.03 -25.49 -17.57
N VAL A 55 -0.43 -24.44 -16.89
CA VAL A 55 -1.70 -23.79 -17.18
C VAL A 55 -1.52 -22.91 -18.42
N THR A 56 -2.35 -23.10 -19.44
CA THR A 56 -2.41 -22.15 -20.57
C THR A 56 -3.42 -21.07 -20.23
N LEU A 57 -3.05 -19.81 -20.37
CA LEU A 57 -3.92 -18.66 -20.12
C LEU A 57 -3.93 -17.74 -21.34
N HIS A 58 -5.12 -17.36 -21.78
CA HIS A 58 -5.33 -16.39 -22.83
C HIS A 58 -6.34 -15.33 -22.39
N VAL A 59 -5.95 -14.06 -22.49
CA VAL A 59 -6.80 -12.91 -22.18
C VAL A 59 -7.04 -12.10 -23.45
N ASP A 60 -8.28 -12.01 -23.90
CA ASP A 60 -8.69 -11.08 -24.94
C ASP A 60 -9.10 -9.76 -24.30
N ALA A 61 -8.25 -8.74 -24.50
CA ALA A 61 -8.41 -7.37 -24.01
C ALA A 61 -8.84 -6.40 -25.13
N SER A 62 -9.35 -6.90 -26.25
CA SER A 62 -9.70 -6.05 -27.41
C SER A 62 -10.99 -5.24 -27.23
N ASP A 63 -11.83 -5.57 -26.25
CA ASP A 63 -13.14 -4.93 -26.03
C ASP A 63 -13.06 -3.74 -25.05
N THR A 64 -12.42 -2.68 -25.53
CA THR A 64 -12.25 -1.41 -24.82
C THR A 64 -13.57 -0.65 -24.66
N VAL A 65 -14.50 -0.82 -25.61
CA VAL A 65 -15.78 -0.11 -25.64
C VAL A 65 -16.68 -0.57 -24.49
N GLN A 66 -16.77 -1.88 -24.23
CA GLN A 66 -17.55 -2.42 -23.12
C GLN A 66 -16.72 -2.59 -21.83
N GLY A 67 -15.39 -2.56 -21.94
CA GLY A 67 -14.47 -2.73 -20.82
C GLY A 67 -14.45 -4.16 -20.30
N ILE A 68 -14.37 -5.13 -21.21
CA ILE A 68 -14.45 -6.55 -20.88
C ILE A 68 -13.16 -7.25 -21.26
N PHE A 69 -12.53 -7.88 -20.26
CA PHE A 69 -11.48 -8.85 -20.47
C PHE A 69 -12.09 -10.24 -20.53
N ARG A 70 -11.88 -10.97 -21.63
CA ARG A 70 -12.38 -12.33 -21.79
C ARG A 70 -11.25 -13.31 -21.55
N VAL A 71 -11.44 -14.20 -20.59
CA VAL A 71 -10.42 -15.14 -20.14
C VAL A 71 -10.73 -16.54 -20.63
N ARG A 72 -9.70 -17.23 -21.11
CA ARG A 72 -9.70 -18.67 -21.37
C ARG A 72 -8.48 -19.30 -20.71
N GLU A 73 -8.71 -20.32 -19.89
CA GLU A 73 -7.65 -21.09 -19.26
C GLU A 73 -7.83 -22.59 -19.54
N THR A 74 -6.73 -23.28 -19.80
CA THR A 74 -6.69 -24.75 -19.77
C THR A 74 -5.81 -25.17 -18.62
N ILE A 75 -6.42 -25.76 -17.59
CA ILE A 75 -5.80 -26.14 -16.33
C ILE A 75 -5.60 -27.65 -16.33
N PRO A 76 -4.36 -28.17 -16.35
CA PRO A 76 -4.11 -29.60 -16.17
C PRO A 76 -4.81 -30.12 -14.92
N ALA A 77 -5.43 -31.29 -14.95
CA ALA A 77 -6.20 -31.81 -13.84
C ALA A 77 -6.12 -33.34 -13.77
N LYS A 78 -6.47 -33.89 -12.61
CA LYS A 78 -6.68 -35.33 -12.42
C LYS A 78 -8.13 -35.57 -12.03
N ALA A 79 -8.63 -36.75 -12.34
CA ALA A 79 -9.95 -37.19 -11.90
C ALA A 79 -10.10 -37.08 -10.36
N GLY A 80 -11.29 -36.70 -9.90
CA GLY A 80 -11.60 -36.47 -8.50
C GLY A 80 -11.92 -35.00 -8.17
N ALA A 81 -12.00 -34.70 -6.88
CA ALA A 81 -12.31 -33.35 -6.41
C ALA A 81 -11.16 -32.38 -6.72
N LEU A 82 -11.50 -31.25 -7.34
CA LEU A 82 -10.62 -30.11 -7.58
C LEU A 82 -11.24 -28.86 -6.95
N THR A 83 -10.40 -28.01 -6.37
CA THR A 83 -10.79 -26.66 -5.97
C THR A 83 -9.96 -25.66 -6.76
N LEU A 84 -10.64 -24.77 -7.47
CA LEU A 84 -10.03 -23.60 -8.12
C LEU A 84 -10.20 -22.38 -7.22
N LEU A 85 -9.18 -21.53 -7.17
CA LEU A 85 -9.15 -20.32 -6.38
C LEU A 85 -9.05 -19.11 -7.33
N TYR A 86 -9.77 -18.06 -6.97
CA TYR A 86 -9.51 -16.71 -7.47
C TYR A 86 -8.63 -15.97 -6.44
N PRO A 87 -7.59 -15.24 -6.86
CA PRO A 87 -6.74 -14.47 -5.95
C PRO A 87 -7.57 -13.57 -5.02
N GLN A 88 -7.38 -13.71 -3.71
CA GLN A 88 -8.09 -12.94 -2.69
C GLN A 88 -7.22 -11.83 -2.12
N TRP A 89 -6.00 -12.18 -1.71
CA TRP A 89 -5.01 -11.29 -1.13
C TRP A 89 -4.03 -10.88 -2.22
N ILE A 90 -4.04 -9.59 -2.56
CA ILE A 90 -3.21 -9.04 -3.63
C ILE A 90 -1.93 -8.45 -2.99
N PRO A 91 -0.73 -8.92 -3.39
CA PRO A 91 0.52 -8.29 -2.95
C PRO A 91 0.57 -6.82 -3.37
N GLY A 92 0.95 -5.91 -2.45
CA GLY A 92 0.89 -4.45 -2.64
C GLY A 92 -0.37 -3.80 -2.06
N ASP A 93 -1.50 -4.52 -2.07
CA ASP A 93 -2.72 -4.07 -1.38
C ASP A 93 -2.74 -4.42 0.11
N HIS A 94 -1.90 -5.37 0.54
CA HIS A 94 -1.78 -5.86 1.92
C HIS A 94 -3.12 -6.25 2.57
N SER A 95 -4.09 -6.66 1.74
CA SER A 95 -5.48 -6.88 2.14
C SER A 95 -6.24 -7.82 1.18
N PRO A 96 -7.39 -8.38 1.60
CA PRO A 96 -8.20 -9.29 0.77
C PRO A 96 -9.10 -8.51 -0.22
N THR A 97 -8.48 -7.81 -1.16
CA THR A 97 -9.09 -6.89 -2.14
C THR A 97 -9.39 -7.51 -3.50
N GLY A 98 -9.00 -8.77 -3.74
CA GLY A 98 -9.23 -9.46 -5.02
C GLY A 98 -10.69 -9.28 -5.49
N PRO A 99 -10.94 -8.72 -6.70
CA PRO A 99 -12.25 -8.22 -7.09
C PRO A 99 -13.19 -9.33 -7.60
N ILE A 100 -13.50 -10.30 -6.75
CA ILE A 100 -14.37 -11.45 -7.08
C ILE A 100 -15.78 -11.05 -7.52
N ASN A 101 -16.22 -9.83 -7.17
CA ASN A 101 -17.47 -9.23 -7.62
C ASN A 101 -17.46 -8.85 -9.11
N MET A 102 -16.27 -8.67 -9.71
CA MET A 102 -16.10 -8.32 -11.13
C MET A 102 -15.92 -9.56 -12.01
N LEU A 103 -15.69 -10.74 -11.41
CA LEU A 103 -15.68 -12.01 -12.12
C LEU A 103 -17.10 -12.42 -12.52
N ALA A 104 -17.31 -12.62 -13.82
CA ALA A 104 -18.60 -13.01 -14.38
C ALA A 104 -18.47 -14.18 -15.38
N GLY A 105 -19.59 -14.87 -15.62
CA GLY A 105 -19.70 -15.82 -16.73
C GLY A 105 -18.89 -17.12 -16.61
N LEU A 106 -18.43 -17.49 -15.39
CA LEU A 106 -17.61 -18.69 -15.16
C LEU A 106 -18.27 -19.97 -15.69
N LYS A 107 -17.65 -20.53 -16.72
CA LYS A 107 -17.97 -21.85 -17.28
C LYS A 107 -16.75 -22.73 -17.16
N LEU A 108 -16.96 -23.95 -16.67
CA LEU A 108 -15.95 -24.99 -16.68
C LEU A 108 -16.39 -26.09 -17.62
N SER A 109 -15.45 -26.68 -18.34
CA SER A 109 -15.70 -27.82 -19.21
C SER A 109 -14.50 -28.75 -19.26
N ALA A 110 -14.73 -29.99 -19.67
CA ALA A 110 -13.66 -30.94 -19.97
C ALA A 110 -14.06 -31.75 -21.20
N ASN A 111 -13.13 -31.90 -22.15
CA ASN A 111 -13.38 -32.57 -23.43
C ASN A 111 -14.64 -32.03 -24.14
N GLY A 112 -14.86 -30.70 -24.07
CA GLY A 112 -16.02 -30.01 -24.65
C GLY A 112 -17.35 -30.21 -23.92
N LYS A 113 -17.39 -30.92 -22.78
CA LYS A 113 -18.60 -31.13 -21.97
C LYS A 113 -18.60 -30.21 -20.75
N PRO A 114 -19.72 -29.53 -20.43
CA PRO A 114 -19.81 -28.70 -19.23
C PRO A 114 -19.56 -29.48 -17.95
N LEU A 115 -18.80 -28.89 -17.02
CA LEU A 115 -18.61 -29.34 -15.65
C LEU A 115 -19.40 -28.43 -14.71
N ALA A 116 -20.14 -29.05 -13.79
CA ALA A 116 -20.79 -28.30 -12.72
C ALA A 116 -19.73 -27.86 -11.70
N TRP A 117 -19.88 -26.63 -11.19
CA TRP A 117 -19.06 -26.10 -10.12
C TRP A 117 -19.94 -25.54 -9.00
N LYS A 118 -19.38 -25.46 -7.79
CA LYS A 118 -20.03 -24.87 -6.63
C LYS A 118 -19.06 -23.98 -5.88
N ARG A 119 -19.49 -22.76 -5.56
CA ARG A 119 -18.71 -21.86 -4.70
C ARG A 119 -18.66 -22.41 -3.27
N ASP A 120 -17.50 -22.33 -2.63
CA ASP A 120 -17.38 -22.62 -1.20
C ASP A 120 -18.22 -21.60 -0.40
N LYS A 121 -18.85 -22.07 0.67
CA LYS A 121 -19.78 -21.27 1.48
C LYS A 121 -19.07 -20.27 2.39
N TYR A 122 -17.87 -20.60 2.87
CA TYR A 122 -17.10 -19.83 3.84
C TYR A 122 -15.89 -19.15 3.19
N ASN A 123 -15.39 -19.70 2.09
CA ASN A 123 -14.35 -19.08 1.26
C ASN A 123 -14.90 -18.77 -0.13
N VAL A 124 -15.56 -17.62 -0.29
CA VAL A 124 -16.24 -17.26 -1.55
C VAL A 124 -15.31 -17.15 -2.77
N TYR A 125 -13.99 -17.16 -2.58
CA TYR A 125 -12.99 -17.17 -3.65
C TYR A 125 -12.66 -18.58 -4.17
N ALA A 126 -13.22 -19.62 -3.55
CA ALA A 126 -13.02 -21.01 -3.93
C ALA A 126 -14.21 -21.60 -4.71
N PHE A 127 -13.91 -22.37 -5.75
CA PHE A 127 -14.85 -23.07 -6.62
C PHE A 127 -14.53 -24.56 -6.64
N HIS A 128 -15.45 -25.38 -6.13
CA HIS A 128 -15.32 -26.83 -6.13
C HIS A 128 -15.88 -27.44 -7.41
N VAL A 129 -15.15 -28.42 -7.94
CA VAL A 129 -15.44 -29.12 -9.19
C VAL A 129 -15.11 -30.59 -9.02
N ASP A 130 -15.96 -31.48 -9.53
CA ASP A 130 -15.65 -32.90 -9.62
C ASP A 130 -15.17 -33.22 -11.04
N VAL A 131 -13.90 -33.61 -11.16
CA VAL A 131 -13.25 -33.93 -12.43
C VAL A 131 -13.54 -35.40 -12.79
N PRO A 132 -14.19 -35.67 -13.94
CA PRO A 132 -14.51 -37.05 -14.33
C PRO A 132 -13.27 -37.92 -14.60
N GLU A 133 -13.45 -39.25 -14.53
CA GLU A 133 -12.41 -40.20 -14.95
C GLU A 133 -11.99 -39.98 -16.42
N GLY A 134 -10.69 -40.15 -16.69
CA GLY A 134 -10.11 -39.98 -18.03
C GLY A 134 -9.94 -38.52 -18.47
N VAL A 135 -10.34 -37.54 -17.67
CA VAL A 135 -10.06 -36.12 -17.91
C VAL A 135 -8.66 -35.77 -17.41
N SER A 136 -7.87 -35.12 -18.28
CA SER A 136 -6.50 -34.67 -17.97
C SER A 136 -6.37 -33.14 -17.84
N SER A 137 -7.42 -32.38 -18.17
CA SER A 137 -7.47 -30.92 -18.06
C SER A 137 -8.91 -30.41 -18.01
N ILE A 138 -9.07 -29.23 -17.42
CA ILE A 138 -10.32 -28.47 -17.41
C ILE A 138 -10.09 -27.18 -18.18
N ASP A 139 -11.06 -26.83 -19.03
CA ASP A 139 -11.12 -25.54 -19.69
C ASP A 139 -12.04 -24.62 -18.88
N ALA A 140 -11.51 -23.47 -18.45
CA ALA A 140 -12.26 -22.41 -17.78
C ALA A 140 -12.42 -21.21 -18.73
N GLU A 141 -13.64 -20.71 -18.82
CA GLU A 141 -13.94 -19.45 -19.52
C GLU A 141 -14.68 -18.53 -18.57
N PHE A 142 -14.25 -17.26 -18.49
CA PHE A 142 -14.92 -16.24 -17.70
C PHE A 142 -14.62 -14.84 -18.23
N GLN A 143 -15.22 -13.84 -17.62
CA GLN A 143 -14.96 -12.44 -17.89
C GLN A 143 -14.54 -11.75 -16.61
N TYR A 144 -13.63 -10.79 -16.74
CA TYR A 144 -13.46 -9.71 -15.78
C TYR A 144 -14.07 -8.45 -16.40
N LEU A 145 -14.95 -7.79 -15.65
CA LEU A 145 -15.67 -6.60 -16.09
C LEU A 145 -15.02 -5.40 -15.43
N SER A 146 -14.37 -4.52 -16.18
CA SER A 146 -13.82 -3.27 -15.64
C SER A 146 -14.93 -2.37 -15.12
N GLY A 147 -14.63 -1.58 -14.09
CA GLY A 147 -15.48 -0.48 -13.68
C GLY A 147 -15.73 0.50 -14.84
N ARG A 148 -16.88 1.17 -14.80
CA ARG A 148 -17.45 1.95 -15.92
C ARG A 148 -17.80 3.39 -15.53
N SER A 149 -17.50 3.80 -14.31
CA SER A 149 -17.63 5.18 -13.83
C SER A 149 -16.44 5.55 -12.95
N GLU A 150 -16.20 6.85 -12.78
CA GLU A 150 -15.12 7.35 -11.90
C GLU A 150 -15.16 6.75 -10.49
N SER A 151 -16.36 6.55 -9.92
CA SER A 151 -16.52 5.93 -8.59
C SER A 151 -16.19 4.43 -8.53
N GLU A 152 -16.22 3.75 -9.68
CA GLU A 152 -15.87 2.33 -9.80
C GLU A 152 -14.38 2.16 -10.16
N GLY A 153 -13.76 3.19 -10.73
CA GLY A 153 -12.45 3.10 -11.39
C GLY A 153 -12.56 2.50 -12.79
N TYR A 154 -11.52 2.66 -13.60
CA TYR A 154 -11.42 2.05 -14.92
C TYR A 154 -10.10 1.26 -14.99
N ASP A 155 -10.18 -0.06 -15.17
CA ASP A 155 -9.02 -0.90 -15.51
C ASP A 155 -8.72 -0.85 -17.03
N ILE A 156 -9.69 -0.37 -17.82
CA ILE A 156 -9.57 -0.17 -19.26
C ILE A 156 -10.47 0.97 -19.74
N THR A 157 -9.89 1.85 -20.53
CA THR A 157 -10.57 2.93 -21.24
C THR A 157 -10.60 2.63 -22.74
N ASP A 158 -11.12 3.56 -23.55
CA ASP A 158 -11.05 3.48 -25.00
C ASP A 158 -9.63 3.67 -25.57
N ARG A 159 -8.65 4.07 -24.75
CA ARG A 159 -7.29 4.47 -25.17
C ARG A 159 -6.16 3.74 -24.46
N MET A 160 -6.38 3.23 -23.25
CA MET A 160 -5.37 2.53 -22.45
C MET A 160 -5.98 1.52 -21.48
N MET A 161 -5.14 0.66 -20.91
CA MET A 161 -5.51 -0.32 -19.87
C MET A 161 -4.35 -0.51 -18.88
N ASP A 162 -4.71 -0.81 -17.63
CA ASP A 162 -3.88 -1.29 -16.54
C ASP A 162 -4.42 -2.66 -16.08
N MET A 163 -3.83 -3.72 -16.62
CA MET A 163 -4.34 -5.08 -16.45
C MET A 163 -3.44 -5.89 -15.52
N GLU A 164 -4.00 -6.35 -14.41
CA GLU A 164 -3.34 -7.25 -13.48
C GLU A 164 -3.77 -8.70 -13.71
N TRP A 165 -2.81 -9.62 -13.79
CA TRP A 165 -3.09 -11.05 -13.96
C TRP A 165 -3.86 -11.67 -12.79
N SER A 166 -3.77 -11.07 -11.59
CA SER A 166 -4.56 -11.44 -10.40
C SER A 166 -6.07 -11.38 -10.67
N LYS A 167 -6.51 -10.40 -11.49
CA LYS A 167 -7.91 -10.12 -11.80
C LYS A 167 -8.47 -11.08 -12.86
N VAL A 168 -7.59 -11.68 -13.68
CA VAL A 168 -7.94 -12.46 -14.87
C VAL A 168 -7.38 -13.90 -14.85
N SER A 169 -7.17 -14.47 -13.66
CA SER A 169 -6.70 -15.86 -13.54
C SER A 169 -7.43 -16.67 -12.47
N LEU A 170 -7.61 -17.97 -12.69
CA LEU A 170 -7.94 -18.97 -11.66
C LEU A 170 -6.77 -19.92 -11.48
N TYR A 171 -6.58 -20.45 -10.28
CA TYR A 171 -5.48 -21.39 -9.99
C TYR A 171 -5.90 -22.54 -9.07
N PRO A 172 -5.26 -23.72 -9.18
CA PRO A 172 -5.58 -24.88 -8.35
C PRO A 172 -5.16 -24.69 -6.89
N ALA A 173 -6.06 -25.00 -5.96
CA ALA A 173 -5.76 -25.07 -4.53
C ALA A 173 -4.77 -26.20 -4.20
N GLY A 174 -4.13 -26.14 -3.03
CA GLY A 174 -3.22 -27.18 -2.54
C GLY A 174 -1.75 -27.00 -2.94
N TYR A 175 -1.40 -25.94 -3.66
CA TYR A 175 -0.04 -25.67 -4.14
C TYR A 175 0.43 -24.27 -3.75
N TYR A 176 1.74 -24.12 -3.53
CA TYR A 176 2.37 -22.81 -3.49
C TYR A 176 2.34 -22.22 -4.90
N THR A 177 2.09 -20.92 -5.04
CA THR A 177 1.98 -20.27 -6.37
C THR A 177 3.27 -20.31 -7.17
N ARG A 178 4.43 -20.38 -6.49
CA ARG A 178 5.73 -20.67 -7.11
C ARG A 178 5.84 -22.05 -7.75
N GLY A 179 4.99 -22.99 -7.36
CA GLY A 179 4.95 -24.36 -7.88
C GLY A 179 4.08 -24.53 -9.13
N ILE A 180 3.32 -23.51 -9.52
CA ILE A 180 2.36 -23.54 -10.63
C ILE A 180 2.96 -22.75 -11.80
N THR A 181 3.09 -23.35 -12.98
CA THR A 181 3.60 -22.66 -14.18
C THR A 181 2.45 -22.28 -15.11
N TYR A 182 2.47 -21.05 -15.61
CA TYR A 182 1.55 -20.52 -16.61
C TYR A 182 2.29 -20.29 -17.93
N ALA A 183 1.59 -20.48 -19.05
CA ALA A 183 1.96 -20.03 -20.38
C ALA A 183 0.92 -18.97 -20.83
N PRO A 184 1.17 -17.69 -20.55
CA PRO A 184 0.19 -16.63 -20.77
C PRO A 184 0.30 -16.01 -22.17
N SER A 185 -0.83 -15.56 -22.68
CA SER A 185 -0.95 -14.80 -23.92
C SER A 185 -2.09 -13.79 -23.82
N MET A 186 -2.03 -12.74 -24.64
CA MET A 186 -3.00 -11.67 -24.64
C MET A 186 -3.27 -11.17 -26.05
N THR A 187 -4.54 -10.93 -26.39
CA THR A 187 -4.92 -10.16 -27.58
C THR A 187 -5.18 -8.73 -27.19
N LEU A 188 -4.44 -7.80 -27.79
CA LEU A 188 -4.60 -6.36 -27.60
C LEU A 188 -5.60 -5.76 -28.60
N PRO A 189 -6.13 -4.56 -28.32
CA PRO A 189 -6.74 -3.73 -29.35
C PRO A 189 -5.74 -3.44 -30.48
N HIS A 190 -6.25 -3.37 -31.71
CA HIS A 190 -5.40 -3.21 -32.89
C HIS A 190 -4.52 -1.94 -32.80
N GLY A 191 -3.21 -2.11 -33.01
CA GLY A 191 -2.24 -1.04 -33.02
C GLY A 191 -1.80 -0.52 -31.65
N TRP A 192 -2.31 -1.07 -30.55
CA TRP A 192 -1.81 -0.77 -29.21
C TRP A 192 -0.44 -1.39 -28.97
N GLN A 193 0.34 -0.76 -28.10
CA GLN A 193 1.61 -1.29 -27.59
C GLN A 193 1.50 -1.47 -26.08
N LEU A 194 2.34 -2.35 -25.52
CA LEU A 194 2.32 -2.71 -24.11
C LEU A 194 3.69 -2.52 -23.45
N GLY A 195 3.66 -2.28 -22.14
CA GLY A 195 4.75 -2.42 -21.18
C GLY A 195 4.43 -3.51 -20.15
N THR A 196 5.44 -4.30 -19.76
CA THR A 196 5.35 -5.35 -18.74
C THR A 196 6.75 -5.90 -18.45
N ALA A 197 6.96 -6.44 -17.25
CA ALA A 197 8.17 -7.20 -16.90
C ALA A 197 8.19 -8.63 -17.48
N LEU A 198 7.10 -9.07 -18.14
CA LEU A 198 7.06 -10.37 -18.81
C LEU A 198 7.86 -10.37 -20.12
N GLU A 199 8.68 -11.41 -20.27
CA GLU A 199 9.42 -11.66 -21.48
C GLU A 199 8.50 -12.10 -22.64
N THR A 200 8.48 -11.34 -23.73
CA THR A 200 7.74 -11.72 -24.95
C THR A 200 8.43 -12.91 -25.64
N ALA A 201 7.66 -13.96 -25.94
CA ALA A 201 8.11 -15.10 -26.73
C ALA A 201 7.84 -14.91 -28.23
N SER A 202 6.66 -14.40 -28.58
CA SER A 202 6.29 -14.12 -29.98
C SER A 202 5.08 -13.19 -30.07
N THR A 203 4.96 -12.49 -31.19
CA THR A 203 3.77 -11.70 -31.54
C THR A 203 3.21 -12.18 -32.88
N SER A 204 1.89 -12.34 -32.97
CA SER A 204 1.17 -12.70 -34.19
C SER A 204 -0.12 -11.91 -34.32
N GLY A 205 -0.20 -11.03 -35.31
CA GLY A 205 -1.27 -10.03 -35.37
C GLY A 205 -1.29 -9.18 -34.10
N ASP A 206 -2.46 -9.01 -33.50
CA ASP A 206 -2.63 -8.27 -32.23
C ASP A 206 -2.44 -9.17 -30.99
N THR A 207 -2.00 -10.42 -31.16
CA THR A 207 -1.77 -11.35 -30.05
C THR A 207 -0.30 -11.43 -29.66
N VAL A 208 -0.02 -11.16 -28.39
CA VAL A 208 1.30 -11.32 -27.76
C VAL A 208 1.29 -12.60 -26.93
N THR A 209 2.31 -13.43 -27.10
CA THR A 209 2.56 -14.63 -26.29
C THR A 209 3.82 -14.41 -25.48
N PHE A 210 3.74 -14.62 -24.17
CA PHE A 210 4.86 -14.46 -23.26
C PHE A 210 5.55 -15.81 -22.99
N LYS A 211 6.79 -15.78 -22.50
CA LYS A 211 7.49 -16.98 -22.04
C LYS A 211 6.74 -17.56 -20.82
N PRO A 212 6.74 -18.90 -20.64
CA PRO A 212 6.15 -19.49 -19.45
C PRO A 212 6.83 -19.02 -18.16
N VAL A 213 6.02 -18.72 -17.13
CA VAL A 213 6.46 -18.20 -15.83
C VAL A 213 5.72 -18.89 -14.69
N THR A 214 6.22 -18.81 -13.47
CA THR A 214 5.46 -19.26 -12.29
C THR A 214 4.28 -18.32 -12.02
N PHE A 215 3.21 -18.80 -11.39
CA PHE A 215 2.01 -18.00 -11.16
C PHE A 215 2.27 -16.80 -10.25
N ASN A 216 3.18 -16.94 -9.27
CA ASN A 216 3.60 -15.80 -8.45
C ASN A 216 4.31 -14.72 -9.28
N ASN A 217 5.12 -15.09 -10.28
CA ASN A 217 5.78 -14.13 -11.17
C ASN A 217 4.77 -13.52 -12.13
N LEU A 218 3.80 -14.30 -12.62
CA LEU A 218 2.73 -13.79 -13.49
C LEU A 218 1.91 -12.70 -12.80
N VAL A 219 1.42 -12.97 -11.59
CA VAL A 219 0.63 -12.00 -10.81
C VAL A 219 1.43 -10.74 -10.46
N ASP A 220 2.75 -10.86 -10.33
CA ASP A 220 3.66 -9.75 -10.04
C ASP A 220 4.25 -9.11 -11.31
N SER A 221 3.57 -9.22 -12.46
CA SER A 221 3.99 -8.62 -13.73
C SER A 221 2.78 -8.14 -14.53
N PRO A 222 2.09 -7.07 -14.07
CA PRO A 222 0.95 -6.48 -14.78
C PRO A 222 1.32 -5.99 -16.18
N VAL A 223 0.30 -5.61 -16.95
CA VAL A 223 0.44 -5.12 -18.31
C VAL A 223 -0.25 -3.76 -18.42
N TYR A 224 0.52 -2.74 -18.76
CA TYR A 224 -0.01 -1.46 -19.20
C TYR A 224 0.03 -1.43 -20.71
N ALA A 225 -1.06 -1.05 -21.37
CA ALA A 225 -1.07 -0.91 -22.82
C ALA A 225 -1.93 0.27 -23.25
N GLY A 226 -1.65 0.81 -24.42
CA GLY A 226 -2.44 1.91 -24.94
C GLY A 226 -2.17 2.25 -26.40
N GLN A 227 -3.08 3.06 -26.94
CA GLN A 227 -2.98 3.64 -28.28
C GLN A 227 -1.77 4.59 -28.38
N TYR A 228 -1.52 5.34 -27.31
CA TYR A 228 -0.41 6.29 -27.22
C TYR A 228 0.60 5.74 -26.22
N PHE A 229 1.67 5.14 -26.76
CA PHE A 229 2.69 4.47 -25.98
C PHE A 229 4.09 5.00 -26.32
N LYS A 230 4.96 5.09 -25.31
CA LYS A 230 6.38 5.40 -25.48
C LYS A 230 7.22 4.72 -24.40
N ARG A 231 8.13 3.85 -24.82
CA ARG A 231 9.18 3.28 -23.96
C ARG A 231 10.42 4.17 -23.96
N VAL A 232 10.96 4.45 -22.78
CA VAL A 232 12.17 5.27 -22.58
C VAL A 232 13.19 4.51 -21.75
N ASP A 233 14.42 4.41 -22.25
CA ASP A 233 15.55 3.83 -21.50
C ASP A 233 16.10 4.84 -20.48
N LEU A 234 16.00 4.48 -19.19
CA LEU A 234 16.44 5.30 -18.06
C LEU A 234 17.88 5.07 -17.63
N ASN A 235 18.52 3.99 -18.07
CA ASN A 235 19.91 3.68 -17.72
C ASN A 235 20.68 3.07 -18.91
N PRO A 236 20.81 3.80 -20.03
CA PRO A 236 21.40 3.26 -21.25
C PRO A 236 22.82 2.74 -21.00
N GLY A 237 23.04 1.46 -21.30
CA GLY A 237 24.31 0.77 -21.08
C GLY A 237 24.53 0.25 -19.65
N GLY A 238 23.52 0.31 -18.77
CA GLY A 238 23.54 -0.33 -17.46
C GLY A 238 23.42 -1.86 -17.56
N ASP A 239 23.90 -2.55 -16.52
CA ASP A 239 23.96 -4.03 -16.50
C ASP A 239 22.57 -4.69 -16.41
N ALA A 240 21.60 -4.03 -15.76
CA ALA A 240 20.20 -4.42 -15.70
C ALA A 240 19.35 -3.27 -16.24
N PRO A 241 18.71 -3.41 -17.42
CA PRO A 241 17.95 -2.33 -18.04
C PRO A 241 16.79 -1.84 -17.18
N VAL A 242 16.50 -0.55 -17.25
CA VAL A 242 15.38 0.10 -16.58
C VAL A 242 14.65 0.97 -17.60
N TYR A 243 13.40 0.65 -17.83
CA TYR A 243 12.54 1.32 -18.79
C TYR A 243 11.44 2.10 -18.07
N MET A 244 11.01 3.20 -18.71
CA MET A 244 9.76 3.86 -18.41
C MET A 244 8.81 3.65 -19.59
N ASP A 245 7.72 2.96 -19.32
CA ASP A 245 6.67 2.62 -20.26
C ASP A 245 5.49 3.56 -20.10
N LEU A 246 5.47 4.62 -20.90
CA LEU A 246 4.43 5.64 -20.84
C LEU A 246 3.22 5.20 -21.66
N VAL A 247 2.04 5.22 -21.04
CA VAL A 247 0.73 5.21 -21.72
C VAL A 247 -0.01 6.50 -21.38
N ALA A 248 -0.62 7.16 -22.35
CA ALA A 248 -1.22 8.47 -22.11
C ALA A 248 -2.55 8.69 -22.83
N ASP A 249 -3.37 9.63 -22.35
CA ASP A 249 -4.67 9.98 -22.96
C ASP A 249 -4.52 10.62 -24.35
N ALA A 250 -3.36 11.23 -24.63
CA ALA A 250 -3.06 11.89 -25.89
C ALA A 250 -1.55 11.88 -26.18
N PRO A 251 -1.13 11.91 -27.47
CA PRO A 251 0.29 11.89 -27.84
C PRO A 251 1.13 13.00 -27.20
N LYS A 252 0.56 14.19 -27.05
CA LYS A 252 1.25 15.36 -26.48
C LYS A 252 1.77 15.14 -25.05
N TYR A 253 1.16 14.22 -24.30
CA TYR A 253 1.52 13.92 -22.92
C TYR A 253 2.70 12.94 -22.80
N LEU A 254 3.10 12.29 -23.91
CA LEU A 254 4.30 11.45 -23.98
C LEU A 254 5.60 12.27 -24.16
N GLU A 255 5.48 13.58 -24.35
CA GLU A 255 6.62 14.44 -24.62
C GLU A 255 7.34 14.86 -23.33
N MET A 256 8.61 14.47 -23.24
CA MET A 256 9.49 14.73 -22.11
C MET A 256 10.72 15.51 -22.59
N THR A 257 11.10 16.57 -21.88
CA THR A 257 12.29 17.36 -22.21
C THR A 257 13.58 16.62 -21.81
N PRO A 258 14.75 16.99 -22.37
CA PRO A 258 16.03 16.42 -21.94
C PRO A 258 16.32 16.58 -20.44
N GLU A 259 15.92 17.70 -19.83
CA GLU A 259 16.10 17.98 -18.40
C GLU A 259 15.24 17.06 -17.54
N GLN A 260 13.98 16.84 -17.95
CA GLN A 260 13.08 15.90 -17.29
C GLN A 260 13.63 14.48 -17.40
N LEU A 261 14.06 14.05 -18.59
CA LEU A 261 14.70 12.75 -18.78
C LEU A 261 15.91 12.59 -17.86
N LYS A 262 16.76 13.61 -17.78
CA LYS A 262 17.97 13.58 -16.94
C LYS A 262 17.66 13.29 -15.47
N VAL A 263 16.64 13.90 -14.87
CA VAL A 263 16.29 13.66 -13.46
C VAL A 263 15.69 12.27 -13.23
N HIS A 264 14.92 11.73 -14.18
CA HIS A 264 14.42 10.35 -14.12
C HIS A 264 15.56 9.32 -14.26
N ARG A 265 16.56 9.58 -15.12
CA ARG A 265 17.78 8.74 -15.16
C ARG A 265 18.60 8.84 -13.88
N ALA A 266 18.63 10.03 -13.28
CA ALA A 266 19.32 10.24 -12.01
C ALA A 266 18.67 9.45 -10.87
N LEU A 267 17.34 9.27 -10.87
CA LEU A 267 16.66 8.38 -9.91
C LEU A 267 17.25 6.97 -9.93
N VAL A 268 17.30 6.34 -11.11
CA VAL A 268 17.84 4.99 -11.27
C VAL A 268 19.29 4.92 -10.78
N THR A 269 20.09 5.91 -11.16
CA THR A 269 21.50 6.01 -10.74
C THR A 269 21.65 6.13 -9.23
N GLN A 270 20.83 6.97 -8.58
CA GLN A 270 20.92 7.23 -7.14
C GLN A 270 20.42 6.05 -6.31
N ALA A 271 19.37 5.36 -6.74
CA ALA A 271 18.88 4.15 -6.09
C ALA A 271 19.92 3.02 -6.11
N VAL A 272 20.53 2.74 -7.27
CA VAL A 272 21.59 1.72 -7.38
C VAL A 272 22.80 2.09 -6.52
N LYS A 273 23.19 3.37 -6.43
CA LYS A 273 24.28 3.81 -5.52
C LYS A 273 23.92 3.66 -4.04
N LEU A 274 22.66 3.93 -3.68
CA LEU A 274 22.16 3.79 -2.31
C LEU A 274 22.23 2.33 -1.87
N PHE A 275 21.52 1.44 -2.59
CA PHE A 275 21.39 0.03 -2.21
C PHE A 275 22.61 -0.81 -2.57
N GLY A 276 23.40 -0.41 -3.57
CA GLY A 276 24.59 -1.14 -4.02
C GLY A 276 24.28 -2.45 -4.75
N SER A 277 23.04 -2.65 -5.19
CA SER A 277 22.57 -3.85 -5.90
C SER A 277 21.34 -3.54 -6.76
N HIS A 278 20.86 -4.54 -7.50
CA HIS A 278 19.52 -4.62 -8.11
C HIS A 278 18.96 -6.03 -7.88
N HIS A 279 17.63 -6.19 -7.90
CA HIS A 279 16.93 -7.47 -7.69
C HIS A 279 15.97 -7.77 -8.84
N TYR A 280 16.43 -7.56 -10.06
CA TYR A 280 15.65 -7.74 -11.28
C TYR A 280 16.59 -7.98 -12.47
N ASP A 281 16.10 -8.67 -13.49
CA ASP A 281 16.80 -8.83 -14.78
C ASP A 281 16.67 -7.56 -15.63
N HIS A 282 15.47 -6.97 -15.61
CA HIS A 282 15.14 -5.63 -16.09
C HIS A 282 14.00 -5.07 -15.24
N TYR A 283 13.82 -3.75 -15.24
CA TYR A 283 12.74 -3.09 -14.50
C TYR A 283 11.91 -2.17 -15.40
N ASP A 284 10.58 -2.25 -15.32
CA ASP A 284 9.67 -1.39 -16.09
C ASP A 284 8.79 -0.53 -15.16
N PHE A 285 8.94 0.79 -15.21
CA PHE A 285 7.94 1.70 -14.67
C PHE A 285 6.75 1.74 -15.64
N LEU A 286 5.64 1.13 -15.27
CA LEU A 286 4.40 1.07 -16.07
C LEU A 286 3.58 2.31 -15.75
N PHE A 287 3.76 3.37 -16.54
CA PHE A 287 3.39 4.71 -16.13
C PHE A 287 2.23 5.28 -16.97
N SER A 288 1.04 5.33 -16.38
CA SER A 288 -0.14 5.97 -16.96
C SER A 288 -0.19 7.47 -16.68
N LEU A 289 -0.48 8.23 -17.74
CA LEU A 289 -0.72 9.67 -17.71
C LEU A 289 -2.14 9.93 -18.20
N SER A 290 -3.09 9.98 -17.26
CA SER A 290 -4.52 10.04 -17.57
C SER A 290 -5.30 10.91 -16.59
N ASP A 291 -6.35 11.55 -17.10
CA ASP A 291 -7.38 12.21 -16.29
C ASP A 291 -8.67 11.36 -16.22
N VAL A 292 -8.67 10.17 -16.84
CA VAL A 292 -9.80 9.23 -16.91
C VAL A 292 -9.52 7.97 -16.11
N MET A 293 -8.39 7.31 -16.41
CA MET A 293 -7.88 6.20 -15.60
C MET A 293 -7.35 6.78 -14.30
N GLY A 294 -7.74 6.18 -13.17
CA GLY A 294 -7.34 6.67 -11.86
C GLY A 294 -5.82 6.60 -11.66
N GLY A 295 -5.29 7.47 -10.80
CA GLY A 295 -3.91 7.34 -10.34
C GLY A 295 -3.72 6.02 -9.57
N ASN A 296 -2.57 5.37 -9.77
CA ASN A 296 -2.17 4.13 -9.13
C ASN A 296 -0.72 4.25 -8.63
N GLY A 297 -0.36 3.44 -7.65
CA GLY A 297 0.98 3.29 -7.10
C GLY A 297 1.04 1.91 -6.45
N THR A 298 1.52 0.93 -7.20
CA THR A 298 1.65 -0.45 -6.73
C THR A 298 2.97 -1.03 -7.19
N GLU A 299 3.72 -1.55 -6.24
CA GLU A 299 5.04 -2.08 -6.48
C GLU A 299 4.99 -3.51 -7.02
N HIS A 300 5.97 -3.91 -7.83
CA HIS A 300 6.25 -5.29 -8.22
C HIS A 300 7.76 -5.55 -8.20
N HIS A 301 8.19 -6.81 -8.29
CA HIS A 301 9.61 -7.14 -8.15
C HIS A 301 10.46 -6.51 -9.27
N GLN A 302 9.92 -6.56 -10.50
CA GLN A 302 10.59 -6.15 -11.73
C GLN A 302 9.80 -5.07 -12.49
N SER A 303 8.79 -4.48 -11.87
CA SER A 303 8.03 -3.36 -12.43
C SER A 303 7.34 -2.59 -11.31
N SER A 304 6.72 -1.48 -11.65
CA SER A 304 5.73 -0.81 -10.81
C SER A 304 4.57 -0.33 -11.66
N GLU A 305 3.38 -0.34 -11.09
CA GLU A 305 2.22 0.36 -11.62
C GLU A 305 2.25 1.79 -11.08
N ASP A 306 2.35 2.76 -11.99
CA ASP A 306 2.48 4.17 -11.67
C ASP A 306 1.41 4.94 -12.43
N GLY A 307 0.64 5.81 -11.77
CA GLY A 307 -0.40 6.61 -12.42
C GLY A 307 -0.47 8.02 -11.86
N LEU A 308 -0.33 9.02 -12.73
CA LEU A 308 -0.45 10.45 -12.40
C LEU A 308 -1.31 11.18 -13.43
N GLU A 309 -1.60 12.45 -13.13
CA GLU A 309 -2.38 13.32 -14.02
C GLU A 309 -1.76 13.41 -15.42
N SER A 310 -2.62 13.56 -16.43
CA SER A 310 -2.19 13.50 -17.83
C SER A 310 -1.11 14.52 -18.19
N ASP A 311 -1.06 15.63 -17.48
CA ASP A 311 -0.16 16.74 -17.73
C ASP A 311 1.20 16.65 -17.02
N TYR A 312 1.56 15.54 -16.36
CA TYR A 312 2.81 15.36 -15.57
C TYR A 312 4.07 16.00 -16.17
N PHE A 313 4.38 15.71 -17.44
CA PHE A 313 5.53 16.29 -18.14
C PHE A 313 5.27 17.70 -18.67
N THR A 314 4.05 17.99 -19.11
CA THR A 314 3.69 19.27 -19.73
C THR A 314 3.48 20.40 -18.70
N ASN A 315 3.15 20.07 -17.45
CA ASN A 315 2.97 20.99 -16.32
C ASN A 315 4.08 20.80 -15.26
N TRP A 316 5.32 20.74 -15.74
CA TRP A 316 6.48 20.44 -14.89
C TRP A 316 6.72 21.44 -13.75
N THR A 317 6.24 22.67 -13.85
CA THR A 317 6.39 23.63 -12.74
C THR A 317 5.30 23.47 -11.67
N GLY A 318 4.13 22.91 -12.02
CA GLY A 318 2.97 22.79 -11.14
C GLY A 318 2.75 21.39 -10.53
N ALA A 319 3.48 20.38 -10.99
CA ALA A 319 3.28 18.98 -10.60
C ALA A 319 4.39 18.43 -9.68
N ALA A 320 5.02 19.26 -8.84
CA ALA A 320 6.10 18.78 -7.97
C ALA A 320 5.65 17.68 -6.99
N PRO A 321 4.52 17.80 -6.26
CA PRO A 321 4.19 16.87 -5.18
C PRO A 321 3.90 15.41 -5.57
N GLY A 322 3.99 15.03 -6.85
CA GLY A 322 3.68 13.67 -7.33
C GLY A 322 4.91 12.95 -7.84
N ARG A 323 6.03 13.66 -7.91
CA ARG A 323 7.30 13.13 -8.40
C ARG A 323 7.95 12.16 -7.45
N ASP A 324 7.42 12.00 -6.24
CA ASP A 324 7.85 11.00 -5.27
C ASP A 324 7.25 9.62 -5.51
N LEU A 325 6.25 9.48 -6.40
CA LEU A 325 5.66 8.19 -6.77
C LEU A 325 6.72 7.22 -7.33
N LEU A 326 7.35 7.54 -8.47
CA LEU A 326 8.33 6.61 -9.08
C LEU A 326 9.50 6.28 -8.13
N PRO A 327 10.08 7.24 -7.38
CA PRO A 327 11.07 6.92 -6.35
C PRO A 327 10.58 5.97 -5.26
N HIS A 328 9.33 6.14 -4.79
CA HIS A 328 8.71 5.25 -3.80
C HIS A 328 8.56 3.83 -4.36
N GLU A 329 7.91 3.69 -5.51
CA GLU A 329 7.66 2.39 -6.11
C GLU A 329 8.95 1.67 -6.51
N TYR A 330 9.97 2.40 -6.96
CA TYR A 330 11.25 1.79 -7.30
C TYR A 330 11.98 1.21 -6.10
N VAL A 331 11.93 1.89 -4.95
CA VAL A 331 12.55 1.39 -3.71
C VAL A 331 11.98 0.03 -3.32
N HIS A 332 10.71 -0.24 -3.65
CA HIS A 332 10.08 -1.48 -3.27
C HIS A 332 10.65 -2.73 -3.93
N SER A 333 11.34 -2.59 -5.07
CA SER A 333 12.11 -3.69 -5.64
C SER A 333 13.08 -4.28 -4.59
N TRP A 334 13.74 -3.42 -3.81
CA TRP A 334 14.58 -3.80 -2.69
C TRP A 334 13.79 -4.07 -1.40
N ASN A 335 12.93 -3.14 -0.99
CA ASN A 335 12.20 -3.17 0.27
C ASN A 335 10.72 -3.51 0.06
N GLY A 336 10.37 -4.77 0.24
CA GLY A 336 9.01 -5.28 0.16
C GLY A 336 8.87 -6.42 -0.84
N LYS A 337 9.48 -6.28 -2.02
CA LYS A 337 9.48 -7.32 -3.05
C LYS A 337 10.63 -8.32 -2.88
N PHE A 338 11.87 -7.85 -2.90
CA PHE A 338 13.02 -8.70 -2.58
C PHE A 338 13.13 -8.98 -1.07
N ARG A 339 13.40 -7.96 -0.23
CA ARG A 339 13.36 -8.13 1.23
C ARG A 339 11.94 -7.93 1.73
N ARG A 340 11.32 -8.98 2.26
CA ARG A 340 9.92 -8.95 2.70
C ARG A 340 9.77 -9.34 4.18
N PRO A 341 8.88 -8.72 4.97
CA PRO A 341 8.54 -9.24 6.29
C PRO A 341 8.11 -10.71 6.25
N ALA A 342 8.56 -11.48 7.23
CA ALA A 342 8.35 -12.94 7.24
C ALA A 342 6.88 -13.35 7.33
N ASP A 343 6.06 -12.59 8.05
CA ASP A 343 4.61 -12.83 8.18
C ASP A 343 3.79 -12.28 7.02
N LEU A 344 4.34 -11.33 6.24
CA LEU A 344 3.73 -10.82 5.02
C LEU A 344 3.91 -11.77 3.83
N TRP A 345 4.98 -12.58 3.84
CA TRP A 345 5.19 -13.60 2.81
C TRP A 345 4.18 -14.74 2.97
N THR A 346 3.38 -14.98 1.92
CA THR A 346 2.40 -16.06 1.91
C THR A 346 2.67 -17.06 0.78
N PRO A 347 2.31 -18.35 0.96
CA PRO A 347 2.53 -19.38 -0.05
C PRO A 347 1.61 -19.26 -1.28
N ASN A 348 0.44 -18.63 -1.14
CA ASN A 348 -0.49 -18.33 -2.23
C ASN A 348 -1.36 -17.10 -1.92
N PHE A 349 -2.19 -16.70 -2.87
CA PHE A 349 -3.04 -15.50 -2.80
C PHE A 349 -4.36 -15.69 -2.04
N ASN A 350 -4.55 -16.83 -1.36
CA ASN A 350 -5.73 -17.08 -0.53
C ASN A 350 -5.35 -17.46 0.91
N VAL A 351 -4.08 -17.29 1.27
CA VAL A 351 -3.60 -17.31 2.66
C VAL A 351 -3.47 -15.86 3.14
N PRO A 352 -4.03 -15.50 4.32
CA PRO A 352 -3.91 -14.16 4.87
C PRO A 352 -2.46 -13.70 5.05
N MET A 353 -2.22 -12.42 4.78
CA MET A 353 -0.94 -11.75 5.01
C MET A 353 -0.87 -11.18 6.42
N GLY A 354 0.28 -11.30 7.08
CA GLY A 354 0.60 -10.61 8.33
C GLY A 354 1.34 -9.31 8.06
N ASN A 355 0.80 -8.20 8.56
CA ASN A 355 1.28 -6.85 8.21
C ASN A 355 2.21 -6.25 9.27
N SER A 356 2.78 -7.06 10.19
CA SER A 356 3.38 -6.56 11.44
C SER A 356 4.53 -5.57 11.24
N LEU A 357 5.28 -5.68 10.14
CA LEU A 357 6.43 -4.81 9.83
C LEU A 357 6.19 -3.87 8.64
N LEU A 358 4.94 -3.48 8.35
CA LEU A 358 4.68 -2.49 7.30
C LEU A 358 5.31 -1.13 7.57
N TRP A 359 5.65 -0.77 8.81
CA TRP A 359 6.44 0.44 9.08
C TRP A 359 7.93 0.32 8.65
N VAL A 360 8.43 -0.89 8.39
CA VAL A 360 9.70 -1.13 7.68
C VAL A 360 9.44 -1.15 6.17
N TYR A 361 8.51 -1.98 5.72
CA TYR A 361 8.17 -2.13 4.30
C TYR A 361 7.79 -0.79 3.66
N GLU A 362 6.77 -0.13 4.19
CA GLU A 362 6.18 1.08 3.63
C GLU A 362 6.76 2.33 4.28
N GLY A 363 6.95 2.31 5.60
CA GLY A 363 7.49 3.47 6.32
C GLY A 363 8.93 3.81 5.92
N GLN A 364 9.79 2.80 5.74
CA GLN A 364 11.16 3.06 5.28
C GLN A 364 11.21 3.33 3.78
N THR A 365 10.31 2.74 2.99
CA THR A 365 10.19 3.08 1.56
C THR A 365 9.73 4.51 1.38
N GLN A 366 8.76 5.01 2.14
CA GLN A 366 8.35 6.41 2.12
C GLN A 366 9.51 7.36 2.47
N TYR A 367 10.35 6.99 3.44
CA TYR A 367 11.59 7.72 3.74
C TYR A 367 12.53 7.76 2.54
N TRP A 368 12.85 6.61 1.96
CA TRP A 368 13.76 6.54 0.82
C TRP A 368 13.21 7.16 -0.45
N GLY A 369 11.89 7.08 -0.67
CA GLY A 369 11.17 7.75 -1.74
C GLY A 369 11.47 9.24 -1.70
N TYR A 370 11.16 9.92 -0.59
CA TYR A 370 11.46 11.35 -0.41
C TYR A 370 12.95 11.69 -0.61
N VAL A 371 13.84 10.88 -0.03
CA VAL A 371 15.29 11.08 -0.16
C VAL A 371 15.74 10.95 -1.61
N LEU A 372 15.28 9.94 -2.35
CA LEU A 372 15.63 9.71 -3.75
C LEU A 372 14.98 10.72 -4.69
N THR A 373 13.78 11.21 -4.39
CA THR A 373 13.15 12.33 -5.11
C THR A 373 14.05 13.56 -5.05
N ALA A 374 14.62 13.86 -3.88
CA ALA A 374 15.55 14.98 -3.75
C ALA A 374 16.94 14.70 -4.37
N ARG A 375 17.51 13.51 -4.12
CA ARG A 375 18.85 13.13 -4.65
C ARG A 375 18.89 13.06 -6.18
N SER A 376 17.78 12.71 -6.82
CA SER A 376 17.66 12.67 -8.29
C SER A 376 17.43 14.05 -8.91
N GLY A 377 17.00 15.04 -8.12
CA GLY A 377 16.59 16.35 -8.59
C GLY A 377 15.14 16.42 -9.09
N LEU A 378 14.34 15.37 -8.88
CA LEU A 378 12.89 15.41 -9.08
C LEU A 378 12.22 16.44 -8.16
N TRP A 379 12.73 16.55 -6.93
CA TRP A 379 12.51 17.67 -6.03
C TRP A 379 13.78 18.49 -5.85
N SER A 380 13.61 19.80 -5.78
CA SER A 380 14.60 20.67 -5.17
C SER A 380 14.68 20.41 -3.66
N ALA A 381 15.80 20.81 -3.04
CA ALA A 381 15.95 20.72 -1.59
C ALA A 381 14.87 21.51 -0.82
N GLN A 382 14.33 22.59 -1.39
CA GLN A 382 13.23 23.32 -0.77
C GLN A 382 11.91 22.54 -0.84
N GLN A 383 11.57 21.99 -2.01
CA GLN A 383 10.37 21.16 -2.17
C GLN A 383 10.38 19.95 -1.22
N PHE A 384 11.54 19.29 -1.05
CA PHE A 384 11.70 18.22 -0.05
C PHE A 384 11.40 18.72 1.38
N ARG A 385 11.94 19.88 1.77
CA ARG A 385 11.70 20.44 3.11
C ARG A 385 10.23 20.84 3.31
N ASP A 386 9.59 21.38 2.29
CA ASP A 386 8.18 21.76 2.34
C ASP A 386 7.28 20.50 2.47
N ALA A 387 7.56 19.46 1.69
CA ALA A 387 6.87 18.16 1.80
C ALA A 387 7.04 17.53 3.19
N LEU A 388 8.26 17.56 3.73
CA LEU A 388 8.54 17.07 5.08
C LEU A 388 7.89 17.94 6.16
N ALA A 389 7.80 19.27 5.97
CA ALA A 389 7.11 20.17 6.88
C ALA A 389 5.61 19.84 6.98
N MET A 390 4.97 19.59 5.83
CA MET A 390 3.55 19.19 5.77
C MET A 390 3.32 17.85 6.47
N THR A 391 4.22 16.89 6.26
CA THR A 391 4.18 15.58 6.93
C THR A 391 4.33 15.73 8.45
N ALA A 392 5.33 16.48 8.90
CA ALA A 392 5.57 16.74 10.31
C ALA A 392 4.38 17.43 10.99
N ALA A 393 3.81 18.45 10.33
CA ALA A 393 2.62 19.16 10.82
C ALA A 393 1.40 18.25 10.95
N ASN A 394 1.23 17.30 10.02
CA ASN A 394 0.18 16.31 10.11
C ASN A 394 0.27 15.46 11.38
N TYR A 395 1.47 14.99 11.73
CA TYR A 395 1.68 14.21 12.95
C TYR A 395 1.64 15.05 14.23
N GLU A 396 2.11 16.31 14.19
CA GLU A 396 2.04 17.20 15.35
C GLU A 396 0.59 17.59 15.68
N ARG A 397 -0.23 17.84 14.66
CA ARG A 397 -1.53 18.50 14.84
C ARG A 397 -2.74 17.68 14.44
N ASN A 398 -2.68 16.87 13.38
CA ASN A 398 -3.86 16.25 12.77
C ASN A 398 -3.90 14.71 12.92
N ARG A 399 -3.05 14.13 13.78
CA ARG A 399 -3.04 12.70 14.14
C ARG A 399 -3.23 12.48 15.64
N VAL A 400 -4.26 13.12 16.19
CA VAL A 400 -4.63 12.97 17.60
C VAL A 400 -5.11 11.55 17.96
N GLY A 401 -5.44 10.72 16.97
CA GLY A 401 -5.75 9.30 17.16
C GLY A 401 -4.62 8.48 17.82
N PHE A 402 -3.36 8.94 17.78
CA PHE A 402 -2.27 8.30 18.51
C PHE A 402 -2.45 8.28 20.04
N GLN A 403 -3.45 9.00 20.56
CA GLN A 403 -3.85 8.93 21.97
C GLN A 403 -4.49 7.59 22.36
N TRP A 404 -4.96 6.78 21.41
CA TRP A 404 -5.62 5.50 21.70
C TRP A 404 -5.15 4.34 20.81
N ARG A 405 -4.41 4.62 19.74
CA ARG A 405 -3.99 3.65 18.73
C ARG A 405 -2.50 3.82 18.41
N THR A 406 -1.77 2.71 18.30
CA THR A 406 -0.32 2.72 18.04
C THR A 406 -0.03 2.74 16.54
N LEU A 407 1.21 3.06 16.17
CA LEU A 407 1.64 2.98 14.76
C LEU A 407 1.56 1.53 14.26
N GLU A 408 1.95 0.56 15.10
CA GLU A 408 1.87 -0.86 14.77
C GLU A 408 0.43 -1.34 14.52
N ASP A 409 -0.56 -0.86 15.28
CA ASP A 409 -1.96 -1.25 15.05
C ASP A 409 -2.48 -0.75 13.68
N THR A 410 -1.98 0.39 13.21
CA THR A 410 -2.37 0.92 11.88
C THR A 410 -1.95 0.01 10.73
N THR A 411 -1.02 -0.94 10.91
CA THR A 411 -0.64 -1.89 9.84
C THR A 411 -1.77 -2.84 9.43
N ASN A 412 -2.83 -2.92 10.24
CA ASN A 412 -4.04 -3.66 9.92
C ASN A 412 -5.05 -2.84 9.09
N ASP A 413 -4.83 -1.54 8.88
CA ASP A 413 -5.78 -0.67 8.18
C ASP A 413 -6.08 -1.02 6.72
N PRO A 414 -5.15 -1.58 5.93
CA PRO A 414 -5.49 -2.12 4.61
C PRO A 414 -6.61 -3.15 4.71
N ILE A 415 -6.65 -3.95 5.77
CA ILE A 415 -7.68 -4.99 5.98
C ILE A 415 -8.95 -4.40 6.58
N VAL A 416 -8.81 -3.49 7.57
CA VAL A 416 -9.93 -2.90 8.32
C VAL A 416 -10.72 -1.91 7.47
N ALA A 417 -10.03 -0.94 6.85
CA ALA A 417 -10.65 0.13 6.10
C ALA A 417 -10.70 -0.16 4.60
N ARG A 418 -9.80 -1.01 4.07
CA ARG A 418 -9.67 -1.29 2.62
C ARG A 418 -9.61 0.00 1.80
N ARG A 419 -8.82 0.96 2.30
CA ARG A 419 -8.64 2.32 1.76
C ARG A 419 -9.96 3.09 1.53
N SER A 420 -11.05 2.69 2.20
CA SER A 420 -12.33 3.39 2.17
C SER A 420 -12.24 4.74 2.90
N SER A 421 -13.13 5.67 2.55
CA SER A 421 -13.23 6.95 3.25
C SER A 421 -13.58 6.76 4.73
N LEU A 422 -12.95 7.58 5.59
CA LEU A 422 -13.15 7.53 7.04
C LEU A 422 -13.80 8.82 7.53
N PRO A 423 -14.92 8.74 8.29
CA PRO A 423 -15.66 9.92 8.73
C PRO A 423 -14.86 10.92 9.58
N PHE A 424 -13.89 10.48 10.38
CA PHE A 424 -13.05 11.35 11.20
C PHE A 424 -11.60 10.90 11.13
N ARG A 425 -10.95 11.16 9.99
CA ARG A 425 -9.61 10.65 9.66
C ARG A 425 -8.54 11.05 10.69
N SER A 426 -8.65 12.25 11.27
CA SER A 426 -7.75 12.72 12.34
C SER A 426 -7.82 11.91 13.65
N TRP A 427 -8.94 11.23 13.91
CA TRP A 427 -9.19 10.42 15.10
C TRP A 427 -9.09 8.91 14.84
N GLN A 428 -9.73 8.44 13.77
CA GLN A 428 -9.73 7.01 13.39
C GLN A 428 -8.35 6.55 12.91
N MET A 429 -7.60 7.48 12.30
CA MET A 429 -6.39 7.18 11.56
C MET A 429 -6.64 6.20 10.39
N SER A 430 -5.62 5.90 9.60
CA SER A 430 -5.60 4.85 8.57
C SER A 430 -4.14 4.38 8.55
N GLU A 431 -3.58 4.08 7.39
CA GLU A 431 -2.22 3.59 7.12
C GLU A 431 -1.08 4.56 7.57
N GLU A 432 -1.02 4.93 8.85
CA GLU A 432 -0.02 5.86 9.40
C GLU A 432 1.38 5.24 9.44
N TYR A 433 1.50 3.92 9.36
CA TYR A 433 2.78 3.23 9.25
C TYR A 433 3.62 3.69 8.04
N TYR A 434 3.02 4.32 7.01
CA TYR A 434 3.74 5.04 5.95
C TYR A 434 4.48 6.26 6.52
N SER A 435 3.80 7.41 6.62
CA SER A 435 4.49 8.66 6.94
C SER A 435 4.89 8.75 8.42
N GLY A 436 4.25 8.01 9.32
CA GLY A 436 4.69 7.88 10.72
C GLY A 436 5.96 7.02 10.79
N GLY A 437 6.03 5.95 10.01
CA GLY A 437 7.26 5.17 9.83
C GLY A 437 8.38 6.02 9.23
N GLN A 438 8.09 6.82 8.20
CA GLN A 438 9.03 7.77 7.60
C GLN A 438 9.66 8.71 8.64
N MET A 439 8.84 9.30 9.51
CA MET A 439 9.32 10.21 10.55
C MET A 439 10.21 9.49 11.57
N MET A 440 9.87 8.25 11.95
CA MET A 440 10.72 7.41 12.81
C MET A 440 12.06 7.10 12.10
N TRP A 441 12.04 6.73 10.81
CA TRP A 441 13.28 6.41 10.08
C TRP A 441 14.18 7.62 9.84
N LEU A 442 13.61 8.82 9.73
CA LEU A 442 14.37 10.07 9.75
C LEU A 442 15.16 10.24 11.07
N GLU A 443 14.54 9.90 12.21
CA GLU A 443 15.23 9.90 13.49
C GLU A 443 16.32 8.84 13.58
N VAL A 444 16.07 7.63 13.06
CA VAL A 444 17.09 6.57 13.00
C VAL A 444 18.31 7.05 12.21
N ASP A 445 18.14 7.70 11.05
CA ASP A 445 19.27 8.24 10.28
C ASP A 445 20.05 9.31 11.08
N GLY A 446 19.34 10.29 11.65
CA GLY A 446 19.95 11.31 12.52
C GLY A 446 20.71 10.70 13.71
N LYS A 447 20.15 9.64 14.32
CA LYS A 447 20.76 8.90 15.43
C LYS A 447 22.02 8.16 15.00
N LEU A 448 22.00 7.45 13.87
CA LEU A 448 23.17 6.75 13.32
C LEU A 448 24.31 7.73 13.04
N ARG A 449 24.01 8.88 12.44
CA ARG A 449 24.99 9.94 12.20
C ARG A 449 25.56 10.50 13.50
N SER A 450 24.71 10.75 14.49
CA SER A 450 25.15 11.23 15.81
C SER A 450 26.09 10.22 16.50
N LEU A 451 25.70 8.95 16.57
CA LEU A 451 26.47 7.87 17.21
C LEU A 451 27.83 7.63 16.55
N THR A 452 27.92 7.86 15.24
CA THR A 452 29.13 7.59 14.46
C THR A 452 29.90 8.84 14.05
N HIS A 453 29.49 10.02 14.55
CA HIS A 453 30.04 11.32 14.17
C HIS A 453 30.07 11.54 12.65
N GLY A 454 28.96 11.21 11.98
CA GLY A 454 28.76 11.37 10.53
C GLY A 454 29.46 10.32 9.66
N LYS A 455 30.07 9.29 10.25
CA LYS A 455 30.79 8.26 9.47
C LYS A 455 29.87 7.21 8.85
N LYS A 456 28.72 6.95 9.48
CA LYS A 456 27.70 6.03 8.99
C LYS A 456 26.31 6.67 9.06
N SER A 457 25.40 6.17 8.24
CA SER A 457 24.02 6.64 8.15
C SER A 457 23.07 5.49 7.80
N LEU A 458 21.80 5.81 7.55
CA LEU A 458 20.85 4.82 7.05
C LEU A 458 21.23 4.31 5.64
N ASP A 459 22.11 5.01 4.89
CA ASP A 459 22.66 4.48 3.63
C ASP A 459 23.49 3.19 3.85
N ASP A 460 24.16 3.06 5.00
CA ASP A 460 24.89 1.85 5.35
C ASP A 460 23.93 0.72 5.72
N PHE A 461 22.86 1.03 6.48
CA PHE A 461 21.78 0.07 6.72
C PHE A 461 21.17 -0.41 5.39
N ALA A 462 20.89 0.50 4.46
CA ALA A 462 20.26 0.15 3.20
C ALA A 462 21.12 -0.83 2.39
N ARG A 463 22.43 -0.57 2.33
CA ARG A 463 23.40 -1.45 1.66
C ARG A 463 23.52 -2.81 2.33
N ASP A 464 23.64 -2.84 3.66
CA ASP A 464 23.87 -4.07 4.42
C ASP A 464 22.60 -4.94 4.50
N PHE A 465 21.42 -4.32 4.56
CA PHE A 465 20.14 -5.02 4.74
C PHE A 465 19.46 -5.39 3.42
N PHE A 466 19.40 -4.44 2.48
CA PHE A 466 18.72 -4.63 1.20
C PHE A 466 19.68 -4.98 0.08
N GLY A 467 20.95 -4.57 0.15
CA GLY A 467 21.94 -4.73 -0.92
C GLY A 467 22.45 -6.16 -1.18
N VAL A 468 21.87 -7.16 -0.52
CA VAL A 468 22.35 -8.55 -0.52
C VAL A 468 21.90 -9.32 -1.76
N ASP A 469 22.62 -10.38 -2.14
CA ASP A 469 22.24 -11.30 -3.22
C ASP A 469 21.92 -10.61 -4.56
N ASN A 470 22.78 -9.68 -4.99
CA ASN A 470 22.61 -8.89 -6.23
C ASN A 470 22.20 -9.75 -7.44
N GLY A 471 21.16 -9.31 -8.14
CA GLY A 471 20.55 -9.96 -9.30
C GLY A 471 19.46 -10.99 -8.95
N SER A 472 19.30 -11.36 -7.67
CA SER A 472 18.24 -12.29 -7.27
C SER A 472 16.89 -11.59 -7.13
N TYR A 473 15.86 -12.08 -7.81
CA TYR A 473 14.46 -11.69 -7.55
C TYR A 473 13.68 -12.75 -6.75
N VAL A 474 14.40 -13.65 -6.05
CA VAL A 474 13.79 -14.58 -5.09
C VAL A 474 13.62 -13.86 -3.75
N THR A 475 12.37 -13.74 -3.29
CA THR A 475 12.07 -13.08 -2.01
C THR A 475 12.86 -13.67 -0.85
N LYS A 476 13.53 -12.80 -0.09
CA LYS A 476 14.28 -13.13 1.11
C LYS A 476 13.61 -12.48 2.31
N THR A 477 13.04 -13.29 3.19
CA THR A 477 12.25 -12.79 4.32
C THR A 477 13.12 -12.17 5.42
N TYR A 478 12.52 -11.33 6.26
CA TYR A 478 13.15 -10.78 7.47
C TYR A 478 12.16 -10.67 8.63
N THR A 479 12.72 -10.63 9.83
CA THR A 479 12.02 -10.44 11.10
C THR A 479 12.45 -9.12 11.74
N PHE A 480 11.79 -8.73 12.84
CA PHE A 480 12.20 -7.58 13.64
C PHE A 480 13.65 -7.70 14.14
N ASP A 481 14.05 -8.90 14.56
CA ASP A 481 15.39 -9.17 15.07
C ASP A 481 16.47 -8.97 13.99
N ASP A 482 16.16 -9.28 12.73
CA ASP A 482 17.07 -9.01 11.61
C ASP A 482 17.29 -7.50 11.42
N VAL A 483 16.22 -6.69 11.53
CA VAL A 483 16.31 -5.23 11.44
C VAL A 483 17.17 -4.67 12.58
N VAL A 484 16.93 -5.12 13.81
CA VAL A 484 17.71 -4.71 15.00
C VAL A 484 19.17 -5.14 14.89
N ALA A 485 19.43 -6.36 14.42
CA ALA A 485 20.78 -6.88 14.25
C ALA A 485 21.56 -6.05 13.22
N THR A 486 20.95 -5.70 12.08
CA THR A 486 21.61 -4.88 11.06
C THR A 486 21.85 -3.46 11.55
N LEU A 487 20.89 -2.82 12.24
CA LEU A 487 21.11 -1.51 12.86
C LEU A 487 22.28 -1.52 13.86
N ASN A 488 22.39 -2.58 14.68
CA ASN A 488 23.54 -2.77 15.58
C ASN A 488 24.87 -2.96 14.84
N GLY A 489 24.85 -3.63 13.68
CA GLY A 489 26.01 -3.75 12.80
C GLY A 489 26.47 -2.40 12.22
N VAL A 490 25.54 -1.50 11.95
CA VAL A 490 25.85 -0.11 11.55
C VAL A 490 26.43 0.65 12.74
N ALA A 491 25.68 0.79 13.83
CA ALA A 491 26.15 1.42 15.06
C ALA A 491 25.49 0.78 16.30
N PRO A 492 26.25 0.33 17.31
CA PRO A 492 25.66 -0.23 18.53
C PRO A 492 24.78 0.77 19.28
N TYR A 493 23.54 0.39 19.54
CA TYR A 493 22.55 1.12 20.34
C TYR A 493 21.42 0.17 20.74
N ASP A 494 20.59 0.56 21.71
CA ASP A 494 19.39 -0.22 22.06
C ASP A 494 18.27 0.00 21.03
N TRP A 495 18.49 -0.49 19.80
CA TRP A 495 17.57 -0.33 18.69
C TRP A 495 16.24 -1.05 18.89
N ALA A 496 16.24 -2.19 19.59
CA ALA A 496 15.00 -2.89 19.90
C ALA A 496 14.09 -2.02 20.76
N LYS A 497 14.61 -1.47 21.85
CA LYS A 497 13.86 -0.54 22.70
C LYS A 497 13.42 0.69 21.93
N PHE A 498 14.33 1.30 21.16
CA PHE A 498 14.04 2.47 20.34
C PHE A 498 12.85 2.22 19.41
N LEU A 499 12.88 1.15 18.62
CA LEU A 499 11.82 0.85 17.66
C LEU A 499 10.50 0.54 18.36
N HIS A 500 10.51 -0.24 19.45
CA HIS A 500 9.29 -0.51 20.22
C HIS A 500 8.65 0.76 20.81
N GLU A 501 9.46 1.72 21.29
CA GLU A 501 8.96 3.01 21.80
C GLU A 501 8.32 3.87 20.72
N HIS A 502 8.62 3.64 19.43
CA HIS A 502 8.00 4.35 18.31
C HIS A 502 6.79 3.63 17.73
N VAL A 503 6.85 2.29 17.61
CA VAL A 503 5.79 1.54 16.92
C VAL A 503 4.69 1.08 17.86
N GLY A 504 5.04 0.75 19.10
CA GLY A 504 4.14 0.13 20.08
C GLY A 504 3.62 1.09 21.16
N ALA A 505 4.09 2.34 21.20
CA ALA A 505 3.63 3.33 22.17
C ALA A 505 2.47 4.19 21.64
N LEU A 506 1.65 4.68 22.56
CA LEU A 506 0.71 5.77 22.29
C LEU A 506 1.47 7.10 22.27
N ASN A 507 1.05 8.01 21.39
CA ASN A 507 1.73 9.28 21.11
C ASN A 507 3.25 9.12 20.87
N PRO A 508 3.65 8.35 19.85
CA PRO A 508 5.07 8.13 19.56
C PRO A 508 5.78 9.46 19.20
N PRO A 509 7.09 9.59 19.49
CA PRO A 509 7.83 10.85 19.36
C PRO A 509 8.23 11.17 17.90
N LEU A 510 7.27 11.16 16.97
CA LEU A 510 7.49 11.30 15.53
C LEU A 510 8.03 12.68 15.07
N GLN A 511 8.35 13.58 15.98
CA GLN A 511 8.93 14.90 15.65
C GLN A 511 10.43 14.97 15.93
N ASP A 512 10.96 14.01 16.70
CA ASP A 512 12.33 14.07 17.22
C ASP A 512 13.37 13.91 16.09
N GLY A 513 13.01 13.26 14.99
CA GLY A 513 13.84 13.15 13.78
C GLY A 513 14.19 14.48 13.13
N LEU A 514 13.32 15.51 13.20
CA LEU A 514 13.67 16.84 12.69
C LEU A 514 14.80 17.44 13.53
N ALA A 515 14.66 17.41 14.85
CA ALA A 515 15.68 17.94 15.75
C ALA A 515 17.00 17.16 15.63
N ALA A 516 16.93 15.83 15.52
CA ALA A 516 18.08 14.95 15.30
C ALA A 516 18.84 15.28 14.00
N THR A 517 18.17 15.86 13.01
CA THR A 517 18.77 16.26 11.73
C THR A 517 19.11 17.74 11.63
N GLY A 518 18.90 18.51 12.71
CA GLY A 518 19.24 19.93 12.80
C GLY A 518 18.13 20.88 12.33
N TRP A 519 16.90 20.40 12.16
CA TRP A 519 15.79 21.22 11.68
C TRP A 519 14.66 21.24 12.70
N LYS A 520 13.78 22.23 12.57
CA LYS A 520 12.57 22.30 13.38
C LYS A 520 11.40 22.80 12.55
N LEU A 521 10.23 22.28 12.88
CA LEU A 521 8.96 22.75 12.34
C LEU A 521 8.60 24.11 12.94
N VAL A 522 8.16 25.04 12.10
CA VAL A 522 7.57 26.32 12.49
C VAL A 522 6.33 26.58 11.65
N TYR A 523 5.45 27.45 12.14
CA TYR A 523 4.27 27.88 11.41
C TYR A 523 4.35 29.36 11.07
N THR A 524 4.02 29.70 9.83
CA THR A 524 3.96 31.09 9.35
C THR A 524 2.60 31.35 8.69
N ASP A 525 2.30 32.60 8.37
CA ASP A 525 1.09 32.98 7.63
C ASP A 525 1.26 32.85 6.10
N LYS A 526 2.40 32.33 5.63
CA LYS A 526 2.72 32.18 4.22
C LYS A 526 2.69 30.71 3.77
N GLU A 527 1.84 30.41 2.79
CA GLU A 527 1.81 29.11 2.10
C GLU A 527 3.09 28.91 1.28
N SER A 528 3.66 27.69 1.29
CA SER A 528 4.78 27.34 0.41
C SER A 528 4.29 27.07 -1.01
N ASP A 529 5.15 27.23 -2.01
CA ASP A 529 4.79 26.90 -3.40
C ASP A 529 4.44 25.41 -3.56
N PHE A 530 5.10 24.54 -2.79
CA PHE A 530 4.81 23.10 -2.77
C PHE A 530 3.43 22.80 -2.19
N GLU A 531 3.08 23.41 -1.05
CA GLU A 531 1.77 23.24 -0.42
C GLU A 531 0.64 23.80 -1.30
N ALA A 532 0.87 24.94 -1.98
CA ALA A 532 -0.08 25.48 -2.95
C ALA A 532 -0.31 24.53 -4.14
N GLN A 533 0.74 23.89 -4.64
CA GLN A 533 0.61 22.85 -5.67
C GLN A 533 -0.13 21.62 -5.16
N TYR A 534 0.19 21.15 -3.96
CA TYR A 534 -0.45 19.99 -3.34
C TYR A 534 -1.96 20.21 -3.16
N ASN A 535 -2.33 21.37 -2.61
CA ASN A 535 -3.73 21.77 -2.41
C ASN A 535 -4.50 22.00 -3.72
N GLY A 536 -3.78 22.27 -4.83
CA GLY A 536 -4.33 22.60 -6.14
C GLY A 536 -4.55 21.43 -7.10
N ARG A 537 -4.17 20.21 -6.71
CA ARG A 537 -4.30 18.99 -7.55
C ARG A 537 -5.73 18.73 -7.99
N GLN A 538 -5.89 18.21 -9.20
CA GLN A 538 -7.21 17.97 -9.79
C GLN A 538 -7.79 16.58 -9.49
N GLU A 539 -7.00 15.67 -8.93
CA GLU A 539 -7.53 14.36 -8.53
C GLU A 539 -8.77 14.51 -7.62
N PRO A 540 -9.92 13.88 -7.96
CA PRO A 540 -11.19 14.09 -7.28
C PRO A 540 -11.15 13.87 -5.76
N SER A 541 -10.25 12.99 -5.29
CA SER A 541 -10.04 12.69 -3.87
C SER A 541 -9.01 13.61 -3.19
N ARG A 542 -8.17 14.32 -3.97
CA ARG A 542 -7.03 15.12 -3.45
C ARG A 542 -7.15 16.62 -3.70
N HIS A 543 -8.18 17.13 -4.39
CA HIS A 543 -8.46 18.56 -4.39
C HIS A 543 -8.88 19.02 -2.99
N LEU A 544 -7.90 19.46 -2.20
CA LEU A 544 -8.03 19.68 -0.76
C LEU A 544 -7.51 21.05 -0.38
N TYR A 545 -8.39 21.92 0.11
CA TYR A 545 -7.99 23.09 0.86
C TYR A 545 -7.72 22.70 2.30
N ASN A 546 -6.45 22.81 2.68
CA ASN A 546 -5.99 22.42 3.99
C ASN A 546 -6.00 23.61 4.96
N PHE A 547 -6.87 23.53 5.97
CA PHE A 547 -6.87 24.44 7.12
C PHE A 547 -6.71 23.66 8.44
N ALA A 548 -6.17 22.43 8.39
CA ALA A 548 -6.00 21.56 9.55
C ALA A 548 -5.04 22.18 10.58
N TRP A 549 -4.05 22.94 10.10
CA TRP A 549 -3.10 23.66 10.94
C TRP A 549 -3.70 24.93 11.56
N SER A 550 -4.71 25.51 10.92
CA SER A 550 -5.38 26.73 11.40
C SER A 550 -6.62 26.36 12.22
N ILE A 551 -7.81 26.55 11.64
CA ILE A 551 -9.10 26.28 12.31
C ILE A 551 -9.41 24.78 12.46
N GLY A 552 -8.64 23.87 11.87
CA GLY A 552 -8.75 22.43 12.10
C GLY A 552 -9.73 21.71 11.18
N LEU A 553 -9.77 22.03 9.89
CA LEU A 553 -10.58 21.32 8.91
C LEU A 553 -9.88 21.22 7.55
N THR A 554 -10.32 20.28 6.72
CA THR A 554 -9.97 20.21 5.28
C THR A 554 -11.26 20.12 4.47
N MET A 555 -11.24 20.64 3.25
CA MET A 555 -12.43 20.67 2.39
C MET A 555 -12.07 20.63 0.90
N ASN A 556 -13.03 20.26 0.06
CA ASN A 556 -12.89 20.39 -1.40
C ASN A 556 -13.19 21.81 -1.90
N ASP A 557 -13.12 22.00 -3.22
CA ASP A 557 -13.40 23.27 -3.90
C ASP A 557 -14.81 23.81 -3.63
N LYS A 558 -15.78 22.91 -3.49
CA LYS A 558 -17.18 23.21 -3.22
C LYS A 558 -17.48 23.50 -1.74
N GLY A 559 -16.47 23.51 -0.88
CA GLY A 559 -16.61 23.77 0.54
C GLY A 559 -17.18 22.59 1.34
N GLU A 560 -17.21 21.38 0.76
CA GLU A 560 -17.57 20.17 1.49
C GLU A 560 -16.41 19.74 2.39
N VAL A 561 -16.69 19.58 3.68
CA VAL A 561 -15.71 19.26 4.70
C VAL A 561 -15.35 17.77 4.64
N ASN A 562 -14.08 17.48 4.33
CA ASN A 562 -13.55 16.13 4.18
C ASN A 562 -13.06 15.57 5.52
N ASP A 563 -12.34 16.38 6.30
CA ASP A 563 -11.89 16.03 7.65
C ASP A 563 -12.07 17.21 8.59
N VAL A 564 -12.30 16.91 9.87
CA VAL A 564 -12.30 17.89 10.96
C VAL A 564 -11.39 17.35 12.03
N ARG A 565 -10.37 18.13 12.41
CA ARG A 565 -9.43 17.75 13.46
C ARG A 565 -10.19 17.51 14.76
N TRP A 566 -10.17 16.27 15.23
CA TRP A 566 -10.86 15.87 16.45
C TRP A 566 -10.38 16.67 17.67
N GLY A 567 -11.32 17.26 18.41
CA GLY A 567 -11.01 18.17 19.52
C GLY A 567 -10.40 19.53 19.12
N GLY A 568 -10.23 19.80 17.83
CA GLY A 568 -9.74 21.08 17.29
C GLY A 568 -10.79 22.21 17.32
N PRO A 569 -10.43 23.43 16.90
CA PRO A 569 -11.31 24.60 16.95
C PRO A 569 -12.63 24.39 16.19
N ALA A 570 -12.57 23.95 14.94
CA ALA A 570 -13.76 23.66 14.13
C ALA A 570 -14.62 22.55 14.74
N PHE A 571 -14.01 21.47 15.22
CA PHE A 571 -14.72 20.37 15.90
C PHE A 571 -15.49 20.86 17.13
N LYS A 572 -14.82 21.64 18.00
CA LYS A 572 -15.43 22.22 19.21
C LYS A 572 -16.59 23.17 18.89
N ALA A 573 -16.52 23.88 17.77
CA ALA A 573 -17.62 24.71 17.27
C ALA A 573 -18.77 23.89 16.66
N GLY A 574 -18.60 22.57 16.51
CA GLY A 574 -19.60 21.66 16.00
C GLY A 574 -19.53 21.43 14.49
N VAL A 575 -18.47 21.85 13.79
CA VAL A 575 -18.24 21.48 12.38
C VAL A 575 -18.08 19.96 12.29
N THR A 576 -18.64 19.34 11.26
CA THR A 576 -18.61 17.89 11.02
C THR A 576 -18.25 17.59 9.57
N THR A 577 -17.70 16.40 9.33
CA THR A 577 -17.43 15.90 7.97
C THR A 577 -18.72 15.68 7.18
N GLY A 578 -18.63 15.81 5.85
CA GLY A 578 -19.75 15.79 4.92
C GLY A 578 -20.67 17.02 4.98
N ALA A 579 -20.39 18.00 5.86
CA ALA A 579 -21.08 19.29 5.85
C ALA A 579 -20.49 20.21 4.79
N THR A 580 -21.33 21.02 4.16
CA THR A 580 -20.91 22.05 3.20
C THR A 580 -20.84 23.41 3.89
N LEU A 581 -19.73 24.10 3.76
CA LEU A 581 -19.58 25.50 4.14
C LEU A 581 -20.26 26.39 3.09
N VAL A 582 -21.30 27.11 3.48
CA VAL A 582 -22.13 27.94 2.60
C VAL A 582 -21.71 29.40 2.65
N ALA A 583 -21.38 29.92 3.82
CA ALA A 583 -21.00 31.32 4.02
C ALA A 583 -20.01 31.49 5.18
N VAL A 584 -19.17 32.52 5.10
CA VAL A 584 -18.19 32.91 6.11
C VAL A 584 -18.44 34.37 6.48
N ASN A 585 -18.65 34.68 7.76
CA ASN A 585 -18.94 36.03 8.26
C ASN A 585 -20.07 36.74 7.48
N GLY A 586 -21.08 35.98 7.05
CA GLY A 586 -22.24 36.48 6.31
C GLY A 586 -21.99 36.73 4.81
N GLN A 587 -20.83 36.36 4.28
CA GLN A 587 -20.50 36.38 2.84
C GLN A 587 -20.53 34.96 2.28
N ASP A 588 -20.96 34.79 1.02
CA ASP A 588 -20.92 33.48 0.35
C ASP A 588 -19.52 32.88 0.42
N TYR A 589 -19.46 31.55 0.60
CA TYR A 589 -18.19 30.86 0.69
C TYR A 589 -17.40 31.00 -0.62
N SER A 590 -16.16 31.44 -0.47
CA SER A 590 -15.07 31.13 -1.36
C SER A 590 -13.83 30.80 -0.53
N LYS A 591 -12.85 30.11 -1.13
CA LYS A 591 -11.56 29.85 -0.50
C LYS A 591 -10.93 31.14 0.04
N ASP A 592 -10.97 32.20 -0.75
CA ASP A 592 -10.32 33.47 -0.40
C ASP A 592 -11.06 34.17 0.74
N VAL A 593 -12.40 34.14 0.75
CA VAL A 593 -13.20 34.68 1.87
C VAL A 593 -12.88 33.94 3.18
N LEU A 594 -12.73 32.61 3.13
CA LEU A 594 -12.33 31.84 4.31
C LEU A 594 -10.89 32.16 4.75
N LYS A 595 -9.94 32.22 3.80
CA LYS A 595 -8.53 32.60 4.07
C LYS A 595 -8.45 33.98 4.73
N ASP A 596 -9.18 34.97 4.20
CA ASP A 596 -9.22 36.34 4.74
C ASP A 596 -9.83 36.37 6.14
N ALA A 597 -10.90 35.62 6.38
CA ALA A 597 -11.51 35.53 7.70
C ALA A 597 -10.54 34.94 8.75
N ILE A 598 -9.81 33.88 8.37
CA ILE A 598 -8.80 33.25 9.24
C ILE A 598 -7.65 34.23 9.49
N ALA A 599 -7.16 34.92 8.45
CA ALA A 599 -6.08 35.90 8.58
C ALA A 599 -6.48 37.08 9.48
N ALA A 600 -7.67 37.65 9.29
CA ALA A 600 -8.19 38.76 10.08
C ALA A 600 -8.43 38.39 11.55
N ALA A 601 -8.71 37.11 11.85
CA ALA A 601 -8.91 36.65 13.22
C ALA A 601 -7.68 36.79 14.11
N LYS A 602 -6.47 36.91 13.53
CA LYS A 602 -5.20 37.14 14.25
C LYS A 602 -5.18 38.45 15.04
N THR A 603 -5.87 39.48 14.54
CA THR A 603 -5.93 40.81 15.19
C THR A 603 -7.34 41.15 15.68
N GLY A 604 -8.37 40.48 15.17
CA GLY A 604 -9.75 40.59 15.62
C GLY A 604 -10.00 39.86 16.95
N LYS A 605 -11.09 40.24 17.62
CA LYS A 605 -11.63 39.55 18.82
C LYS A 605 -12.95 38.83 18.58
N ALA A 606 -13.52 38.99 17.39
CA ALA A 606 -14.76 38.33 17.03
C ALA A 606 -14.47 36.89 16.55
N PRO A 607 -15.29 35.90 16.91
CA PRO A 607 -15.16 34.55 16.36
C PRO A 607 -15.49 34.55 14.86
N ILE A 608 -14.91 33.60 14.13
CA ILE A 608 -15.23 33.37 12.72
C ILE A 608 -16.59 32.68 12.66
N GLN A 609 -17.55 33.29 11.96
CA GLN A 609 -18.90 32.73 11.79
C GLN A 609 -18.95 31.90 10.50
N LEU A 610 -19.27 30.62 10.61
CA LEU A 610 -19.46 29.73 9.46
C LEU A 610 -20.92 29.30 9.36
N LEU A 611 -21.54 29.51 8.20
CA LEU A 611 -22.85 28.96 7.87
C LEU A 611 -22.66 27.58 7.24
N MET A 612 -23.05 26.53 7.95
CA MET A 612 -22.88 25.14 7.52
C MET A 612 -24.21 24.54 7.09
N LYS A 613 -24.19 23.78 6.00
CA LYS A 613 -25.31 22.95 5.53
C LYS A 613 -24.97 21.47 5.71
N TYR A 614 -25.86 20.70 6.33
CA TYR A 614 -25.72 19.26 6.47
C TYR A 614 -27.09 18.59 6.45
N GLN A 615 -27.27 17.59 5.58
CA GLN A 615 -28.53 16.85 5.43
C GLN A 615 -29.78 17.76 5.25
N GLY A 616 -29.61 18.88 4.54
CA GLY A 616 -30.67 19.87 4.30
C GLY A 616 -30.88 20.90 5.42
N GLY A 617 -30.36 20.64 6.63
CA GLY A 617 -30.34 21.61 7.73
C GLY A 617 -29.25 22.66 7.53
N ILE A 618 -29.53 23.90 7.94
CA ILE A 618 -28.56 25.01 7.94
C ILE A 618 -28.37 25.49 9.37
N ARG A 619 -27.11 25.66 9.78
CA ARG A 619 -26.76 26.23 11.09
C ARG A 619 -25.55 27.14 11.00
N THR A 620 -25.54 28.17 11.82
CA THR A 620 -24.34 28.99 12.03
C THR A 620 -23.54 28.40 13.18
N VAL A 621 -22.23 28.24 12.98
CA VAL A 621 -21.26 27.87 14.02
C VAL A 621 -20.24 28.99 14.20
N SER A 622 -19.83 29.25 15.44
CA SER A 622 -18.84 30.27 15.77
C SER A 622 -17.54 29.61 16.18
N ILE A 623 -16.46 29.85 15.42
CA ILE A 623 -15.12 29.35 15.74
C ILE A 623 -14.34 30.46 16.46
N ASP A 624 -14.09 30.23 17.75
CA ASP A 624 -13.21 31.08 18.57
C ASP A 624 -11.74 30.70 18.31
N TYR A 625 -11.14 31.35 17.31
CA TYR A 625 -9.78 31.08 16.85
C TYR A 625 -9.09 32.40 16.49
N HIS A 626 -7.87 32.60 17.00
CA HIS A 626 -7.16 33.89 16.92
C HIS A 626 -5.69 33.78 16.51
N ASP A 627 -5.24 32.64 16.00
CA ASP A 627 -3.81 32.46 15.66
C ASP A 627 -3.46 32.80 14.21
N GLY A 628 -4.46 33.19 13.39
CA GLY A 628 -4.27 33.53 11.97
C GLY A 628 -4.09 32.33 11.05
N LEU A 629 -3.71 32.56 9.79
CA LEU A 629 -3.31 31.48 8.90
C LEU A 629 -2.01 30.84 9.42
N GLN A 630 -1.95 29.52 9.36
CA GLN A 630 -0.78 28.74 9.74
C GLN A 630 -0.43 27.73 8.66
N TYR A 631 0.78 27.85 8.14
CA TYR A 631 1.38 26.97 7.14
C TYR A 631 2.74 26.49 7.67
N PRO A 632 3.04 25.18 7.54
CA PRO A 632 4.25 24.60 8.09
C PRO A 632 5.48 24.88 7.23
N HIS A 633 6.60 25.18 7.90
CA HIS A 633 7.92 25.36 7.28
C HIS A 633 8.99 24.69 8.14
N LEU A 634 10.08 24.23 7.51
CA LEU A 634 11.27 23.81 8.24
C LEU A 634 12.29 24.96 8.28
N VAL A 635 12.81 25.24 9.47
CA VAL A 635 13.91 26.18 9.67
C VAL A 635 15.09 25.50 10.34
N ARG A 636 16.29 26.00 10.02
CA ARG A 636 17.53 25.48 10.56
C ARG A 636 17.66 25.81 12.05
N VAL A 637 18.14 24.85 12.83
CA VAL A 637 18.53 25.07 14.23
C VAL A 637 20.00 25.46 14.27
N GLU A 638 20.28 26.74 14.56
CA GLU A 638 21.65 27.25 14.66
C GLU A 638 22.50 26.44 15.65
N GLY A 639 23.77 26.19 15.30
CA GLY A 639 24.72 25.46 16.15
C GLY A 639 24.61 23.93 16.14
N THR A 640 23.65 23.34 15.41
CA THR A 640 23.55 21.87 15.22
C THR A 640 24.15 21.44 13.87
N PRO A 641 24.46 20.16 13.62
CA PRO A 641 24.81 19.65 12.28
C PRO A 641 23.64 19.72 11.30
N ASP A 642 23.90 19.85 9.99
CA ASP A 642 22.86 19.90 8.93
C ASP A 642 22.71 18.52 8.27
N TYR A 643 22.29 17.53 9.05
CA TYR A 643 22.16 16.18 8.51
C TYR A 643 21.05 16.07 7.49
N LEU A 644 19.99 16.90 7.55
CA LEU A 644 18.94 16.85 6.54
C LEU A 644 19.47 17.19 5.14
N SER A 645 20.31 18.23 5.03
CA SER A 645 20.97 18.57 3.76
C SER A 645 21.94 17.48 3.30
N GLU A 646 22.63 16.81 4.22
CA GLU A 646 23.49 15.66 3.89
C GLU A 646 22.70 14.43 3.44
N ILE A 647 21.54 14.17 4.05
CA ILE A 647 20.66 13.04 3.71
C ILE A 647 20.21 13.15 2.25
N ILE A 648 19.79 14.33 1.81
CA ILE A 648 19.27 14.55 0.46
C ILE A 648 20.33 14.87 -0.59
N ALA A 649 21.60 14.96 -0.19
CA ALA A 649 22.69 15.20 -1.13
C ALA A 649 22.88 14.00 -2.08
N PRO A 650 22.99 14.22 -3.40
CA PRO A 650 23.23 13.15 -4.34
C PRO A 650 24.52 12.38 -4.01
N ARG A 651 24.46 11.05 -4.10
CA ARG A 651 25.63 10.17 -3.96
C ARG A 651 26.56 10.40 -5.14
N LYS A 652 27.82 10.72 -4.81
CA LYS A 652 28.89 10.94 -5.78
C LYS A 652 29.30 9.66 -6.48
#